data_AF-A0A1R0ZY58-F1
#
_entry.id   AF-A0A1R0ZY58-F1
#
_cell.length_a   1.000
_cell.length_b   1.000
_cell.length_c   1.000
_cell.angle_alpha   90.00
_cell.angle_beta   90.00
_cell.angle_gamma   90.00
#
_symmetry.space_group_name_H-M   'P 1'
#
loop_
_entity.id
_entity.type
_entity.pdbx_description
1 polymer ?
#
loop_
_entity_poly.entity_id
_entity_poly.type
_entity_poly.pdbx_seq_one_letter_code
_entity_poly.pdbx_strand_id
1 'polypeptide(L)'
;MTGKRKMSSILFAALLASVVAASAAGCSKKEEAGVQINLGTNEAEAVSAQQEDRVIGAGRKSTAVNTDKELQALSAMELVKENDALQLYINRETAEIALKDKRDSYVWFSNPVERSEDQKASPLYHSELSSQVLLTYYNEKGQVNAFNSYDDSVAKQQFEITDAENGIKVVYRLGNIAKGFANIPKVISKKRFQEQILDQIADEELRKSVEYKFSFDEAKQIYVVRKLQDYVAEEISAALEAAGYTAEDAQQDNEENGAADAASAARAEFTIPIQYTLDNEQLVVTIPGKELQFNAEYPIASVQVLKHFGAAGVKESGYLFVPDGAGALIELNSGKHQAEPYNLPVYGNDGTYNVKEKIQTNEMTRLPVFGLKRSDHALFGIIENGDAMASITADVSGRNDSYNTVGSKFQISSMDFYTLTSGTKTSSVPMFQKKRYEGDLSIRYSFLSGETSDYVGMAAEYRNYLIQKFNIQKLDKVEDSPFVMELVGAFRVDKSFLGIPYEATQSLTSFAEAKNLLQELMDTDIQHIDLRYVGWFNDGIRHSSPASIKVVNKLGGKEGLRELADFAQKNGIGFYPDTAFLEKYKGSSGSATWLDRGEAKVYQYNPVMYDQDTSKFSHYILSPAALPKQINGFLADYKALGLQGLSLRDMGNQVNSDYNPDKTITRQEALEMIKTQTNKLSLQAQSIMVNGGNAYSLPYADVIVNAPTKSSLMNITDQDIPFYQIALHGYYDLAGSPYNMDDKQNPCLSMLKALETGSSLYYQWYASDSTKVKDTDYDNLYALNYKDWLDEAVQLYKEANGVLSKVRNQVIVKHRQIVPGVVETTFQNGYVITINYNNKAIAVEGMQLAAQSYQVGGEADVQ
;
A
#
# COMPACT_ATOMS: atom_id res chain seq x y z
N MET A 1 -2.23 45.27 -63.11
CA MET A 1 -2.62 44.45 -64.28
C MET A 1 -3.51 43.32 -63.78
N THR A 2 -4.84 43.44 -63.79
CA THR A 2 -5.72 42.93 -64.86
C THR A 2 -5.29 41.53 -65.31
N GLY A 3 -5.98 40.41 -65.08
CA GLY A 3 -7.38 40.17 -64.71
C GLY A 3 -7.93 39.03 -65.59
N LYS A 4 -8.67 38.09 -64.98
CA LYS A 4 -9.88 37.36 -65.48
C LYS A 4 -10.01 36.05 -64.66
N ARG A 5 -10.87 35.92 -63.64
CA ARG A 5 -12.35 35.96 -63.50
C ARG A 5 -13.12 34.74 -64.04
N LYS A 6 -14.01 34.25 -63.15
CA LYS A 6 -15.31 33.53 -63.29
C LYS A 6 -15.25 32.06 -62.86
N MET A 7 -16.24 31.47 -62.17
CA MET A 7 -17.55 31.90 -61.62
C MET A 7 -17.99 30.81 -60.61
N SER A 8 -18.48 31.19 -59.43
CA SER A 8 -19.87 30.98 -58.93
C SER A 8 -20.38 29.54 -58.72
N SER A 9 -20.61 29.24 -57.44
CA SER A 9 -21.92 28.93 -56.83
C SER A 9 -22.67 27.63 -57.13
N ILE A 10 -23.10 26.97 -56.03
CA ILE A 10 -24.39 26.25 -55.75
C ILE A 10 -24.23 24.79 -55.28
N LEU A 11 -24.78 24.57 -54.06
CA LEU A 11 -25.39 23.38 -53.41
C LEU A 11 -25.06 21.97 -53.91
N PHE A 12 -24.77 21.07 -52.95
CA PHE A 12 -25.48 19.80 -52.64
C PHE A 12 -24.72 19.16 -51.45
N ALA A 13 -25.25 18.96 -50.25
CA ALA A 13 -26.29 17.98 -49.89
C ALA A 13 -26.03 16.59 -50.50
N ALA A 14 -24.97 15.90 -50.07
CA ALA A 14 -24.89 14.43 -49.99
C ALA A 14 -23.43 14.00 -49.72
N LEU A 15 -23.13 13.64 -48.48
CA LEU A 15 -22.19 12.55 -48.11
C LEU A 15 -22.32 12.29 -46.60
N LEU A 16 -23.57 12.08 -46.20
CA LEU A 16 -23.94 11.10 -45.18
C LEU A 16 -24.02 9.76 -45.92
N ALA A 17 -23.45 8.71 -45.32
CA ALA A 17 -23.28 7.34 -45.85
C ALA A 17 -21.92 7.06 -46.53
N SER A 18 -20.88 6.85 -45.71
CA SER A 18 -19.91 5.74 -45.87
C SER A 18 -18.80 5.80 -44.82
N VAL A 19 -19.13 5.67 -43.53
CA VAL A 19 -18.23 5.10 -42.50
C VAL A 19 -19.09 4.29 -41.52
N VAL A 20 -19.73 3.25 -42.06
CA VAL A 20 -20.31 2.13 -41.30
C VAL A 20 -19.79 0.90 -42.02
N ALA A 21 -18.59 0.45 -41.64
CA ALA A 21 -18.02 -0.89 -41.91
C ALA A 21 -16.51 -0.88 -41.58
N ALA A 22 -16.16 -0.75 -40.30
CA ALA A 22 -14.85 -1.15 -39.77
C ALA A 22 -14.91 -1.28 -38.23
N SER A 23 -15.93 -1.98 -37.73
CA SER A 23 -16.06 -2.35 -36.32
C SER A 23 -16.74 -3.72 -36.25
N ALA A 24 -16.02 -4.71 -36.76
CA ALA A 24 -16.35 -6.13 -36.61
C ALA A 24 -15.08 -6.95 -36.85
N ALA A 25 -14.02 -6.67 -36.09
CA ALA A 25 -13.06 -7.70 -35.76
C ALA A 25 -13.58 -8.33 -34.46
N GLY A 26 -14.48 -9.31 -34.61
CA GLY A 26 -14.96 -10.08 -33.47
C GLY A 26 -13.79 -10.78 -32.78
N CYS A 27 -13.88 -10.96 -31.46
CA CYS A 27 -12.98 -11.84 -30.71
C CYS A 27 -12.87 -13.17 -31.47
N SER A 28 -11.65 -13.57 -31.83
CA SER A 28 -11.41 -14.82 -32.56
C SER A 28 -11.56 -16.00 -31.60
N LYS A 29 -12.32 -17.01 -32.04
CA LYS A 29 -12.79 -18.17 -31.26
C LYS A 29 -11.68 -18.95 -30.53
N LYS A 30 -12.08 -19.59 -29.42
CA LYS A 30 -11.45 -20.77 -28.80
C LYS A 30 -10.95 -21.75 -29.87
N GLU A 31 -9.65 -22.00 -29.93
CA GLU A 31 -9.06 -23.06 -30.76
C GLU A 31 -8.92 -24.34 -29.94
N GLU A 32 -9.60 -25.42 -30.36
CA GLU A 32 -9.46 -26.75 -29.76
C GLU A 32 -8.32 -27.51 -30.46
N ALA A 33 -7.38 -28.03 -29.67
CA ALA A 33 -6.24 -28.79 -30.19
C ALA A 33 -6.71 -30.14 -30.77
N GLY A 34 -6.61 -30.30 -32.09
CA GLY A 34 -6.83 -31.56 -32.78
C GLY A 34 -5.57 -32.04 -33.49
N VAL A 35 -4.83 -32.98 -32.90
CA VAL A 35 -3.91 -33.86 -33.65
C VAL A 35 -3.92 -35.27 -33.02
N GLN A 36 -4.46 -36.23 -33.78
CA GLN A 36 -4.28 -37.66 -33.57
C GLN A 36 -2.86 -38.10 -33.93
N ILE A 37 -2.18 -38.86 -33.06
CA ILE A 37 -1.14 -39.80 -33.49
C ILE A 37 -1.29 -41.12 -32.72
N ASN A 38 -1.30 -42.21 -33.48
CA ASN A 38 -1.48 -43.59 -33.06
C ASN A 38 -0.29 -44.15 -32.25
N LEU A 39 -0.66 -44.76 -31.11
CA LEU A 39 -0.13 -45.91 -30.38
C LEU A 39 1.25 -46.50 -30.77
N GLY A 40 2.14 -46.49 -29.78
CA GLY A 40 3.19 -47.49 -29.57
C GLY A 40 3.23 -47.84 -28.08
N THR A 41 2.75 -49.04 -27.75
CA THR A 41 2.64 -49.63 -26.40
C THR A 41 4.00 -49.89 -25.75
N ASN A 42 4.12 -49.63 -24.45
CA ASN A 42 4.66 -50.58 -23.48
C ASN A 42 4.28 -50.23 -22.04
N GLU A 43 3.96 -51.28 -21.31
CA GLU A 43 3.35 -51.36 -19.98
C GLU A 43 4.28 -50.89 -18.85
N ALA A 44 3.70 -50.26 -17.83
CA ALA A 44 4.05 -50.55 -16.43
C ALA A 44 2.88 -50.16 -15.50
N GLU A 45 2.59 -51.11 -14.61
CA GLU A 45 1.45 -51.29 -13.72
C GLU A 45 1.10 -50.16 -12.73
N ALA A 46 -0.16 -50.23 -12.32
CA ALA A 46 -0.87 -49.46 -11.32
C ALA A 46 -0.25 -49.44 -9.92
N VAL A 47 -0.35 -48.29 -9.25
CA VAL A 47 -0.58 -48.23 -7.80
C VAL A 47 -1.60 -47.14 -7.51
N SER A 48 -2.81 -47.55 -7.13
CA SER A 48 -3.79 -46.70 -6.45
C SER A 48 -3.47 -46.64 -4.96
N ALA A 49 -3.35 -45.45 -4.38
CA ALA A 49 -3.69 -45.22 -2.98
C ALA A 49 -3.89 -43.72 -2.71
N GLN A 50 -5.00 -43.45 -2.02
CA GLN A 50 -5.50 -42.20 -1.49
C GLN A 50 -4.41 -41.31 -0.85
N GLN A 51 -4.50 -39.99 -1.08
CA GLN A 51 -3.83 -39.01 -0.21
C GLN A 51 -4.64 -37.71 -0.17
N GLU A 52 -5.50 -37.61 0.85
CA GLU A 52 -5.94 -36.35 1.45
C GLU A 52 -4.72 -35.62 2.05
N ASP A 53 -4.79 -34.28 2.06
CA ASP A 53 -3.84 -33.34 2.69
C ASP A 53 -2.35 -33.52 2.37
N ARG A 54 -1.90 -32.96 1.25
CA ARG A 54 -0.48 -32.64 1.06
C ARG A 54 -0.16 -31.24 1.55
N VAL A 55 0.30 -31.20 2.79
CA VAL A 55 1.31 -30.26 3.30
C VAL A 55 2.41 -30.10 2.24
N ILE A 56 2.69 -28.86 1.83
CA ILE A 56 3.84 -28.53 0.97
C ILE A 56 5.10 -28.86 1.77
N GLY A 57 5.69 -30.01 1.45
CA GLY A 57 6.92 -30.52 2.04
C GLY A 57 7.67 -31.35 1.01
N ALA A 58 8.01 -30.75 -0.13
CA ALA A 58 9.01 -31.26 -1.05
C ALA A 58 10.29 -30.42 -0.86
N GLY A 59 11.42 -31.09 -0.57
CA GLY A 59 12.68 -30.44 -0.25
C GLY A 59 13.11 -29.42 -1.31
N ARG A 60 13.23 -28.15 -0.89
CA ARG A 60 13.72 -27.05 -1.71
C ARG A 60 15.16 -27.38 -2.14
N LYS A 61 15.41 -27.46 -3.44
CA LYS A 61 16.77 -27.54 -4.00
C LYS A 61 17.15 -26.17 -4.52
N SER A 62 18.13 -25.53 -3.88
CA SER A 62 18.80 -24.33 -4.40
C SER A 62 20.25 -24.66 -4.82
N THR A 63 20.82 -23.75 -5.59
CA THR A 63 22.10 -23.86 -6.30
C THR A 63 22.99 -22.66 -6.01
N ALA A 64 22.43 -21.46 -5.78
CA ALA A 64 23.24 -20.33 -5.34
C ALA A 64 23.69 -20.53 -3.89
N VAL A 65 24.98 -20.26 -3.63
CA VAL A 65 25.59 -20.35 -2.30
C VAL A 65 26.17 -19.00 -1.94
N ASN A 66 26.29 -18.73 -0.63
CA ASN A 66 26.96 -17.53 -0.17
C ASN A 66 28.43 -17.49 -0.62
N THR A 67 28.94 -16.29 -0.87
CA THR A 67 30.34 -16.08 -1.27
C THR A 67 31.30 -16.38 -0.12
N ASP A 68 32.58 -16.62 -0.42
CA ASP A 68 33.61 -16.81 0.61
C ASP A 68 33.68 -15.63 1.59
N LYS A 69 33.50 -14.39 1.09
CA LYS A 69 33.46 -13.18 1.93
C LYS A 69 32.24 -13.16 2.85
N GLU A 70 31.08 -13.56 2.37
CA GLU A 70 29.86 -13.67 3.20
C GLU A 70 30.03 -14.75 4.29
N LEU A 71 30.59 -15.90 3.96
CA LEU A 71 30.87 -16.96 4.93
C LEU A 71 31.92 -16.51 5.97
N GLN A 72 32.94 -15.78 5.54
CA GLN A 72 33.92 -15.17 6.44
C GLN A 72 33.26 -14.13 7.36
N ALA A 73 32.39 -13.28 6.82
CA ALA A 73 31.64 -12.30 7.61
C ALA A 73 30.76 -12.97 8.66
N LEU A 74 30.03 -14.03 8.30
CA LEU A 74 29.24 -14.82 9.25
C LEU A 74 30.10 -15.42 10.37
N SER A 75 31.32 -15.88 10.07
CA SER A 75 32.23 -16.45 11.08
C SER A 75 32.68 -15.45 12.15
N ALA A 76 32.57 -14.14 11.87
CA ALA A 76 32.83 -13.06 12.83
C ALA A 76 31.58 -12.64 13.62
N MET A 77 30.42 -13.25 13.38
CA MET A 77 29.16 -12.98 14.08
C MET A 77 28.86 -14.06 15.13
N GLU A 78 28.16 -13.66 16.18
CA GLU A 78 27.74 -14.55 17.27
C GLU A 78 26.35 -15.12 16.97
N LEU A 79 26.18 -16.45 17.07
CA LEU A 79 24.87 -17.09 17.06
C LEU A 79 24.14 -16.76 18.36
N VAL A 80 23.01 -16.05 18.28
CA VAL A 80 22.25 -15.62 19.46
C VAL A 80 20.99 -16.44 19.70
N LYS A 81 20.32 -16.88 18.63
CA LYS A 81 19.08 -17.67 18.70
C LYS A 81 18.98 -18.64 17.54
N GLU A 82 18.32 -19.76 17.77
CA GLU A 82 17.96 -20.70 16.72
C GLU A 82 16.65 -21.43 17.04
N ASN A 83 15.99 -21.92 16.00
CA ASN A 83 14.87 -22.85 16.10
C ASN A 83 15.04 -23.96 15.06
N ASP A 84 13.98 -24.70 14.75
CA ASP A 84 14.04 -25.82 13.80
C ASP A 84 14.47 -25.37 12.39
N ALA A 85 14.05 -24.18 11.95
CA ALA A 85 14.25 -23.69 10.59
C ALA A 85 15.35 -22.62 10.44
N LEU A 86 15.57 -21.77 11.45
CA LEU A 86 16.39 -20.56 11.33
C LEU A 86 17.45 -20.46 12.43
N GLN A 87 18.57 -19.81 12.10
CA GLN A 87 19.61 -19.38 13.02
C GLN A 87 19.85 -17.88 12.87
N LEU A 88 19.73 -17.12 13.96
CA LEU A 88 19.93 -15.68 14.03
C LEU A 88 21.30 -15.36 14.62
N TYR A 89 22.09 -14.60 13.88
CA TYR A 89 23.42 -14.13 14.24
C TYR A 89 23.42 -12.62 14.42
N ILE A 90 24.27 -12.11 15.31
CA ILE A 90 24.54 -10.67 15.46
C ILE A 90 26.04 -10.39 15.54
N ASN A 91 26.47 -9.28 14.96
CA ASN A 91 27.75 -8.68 15.26
C ASN A 91 27.59 -7.73 16.45
N ARG A 92 28.19 -8.05 17.61
CA ARG A 92 28.04 -7.25 18.84
C ARG A 92 28.69 -5.86 18.75
N GLU A 93 29.61 -5.65 17.81
CA GLU A 93 30.30 -4.35 17.61
C GLU A 93 29.52 -3.44 16.66
N THR A 94 28.85 -4.01 15.65
CA THR A 94 28.14 -3.22 14.61
C THR A 94 26.62 -3.30 14.67
N ALA A 95 26.08 -4.17 15.53
CA ALA A 95 24.65 -4.52 15.62
C ALA A 95 24.02 -5.05 14.33
N GLU A 96 24.82 -5.41 13.32
CA GLU A 96 24.38 -6.08 12.10
C GLU A 96 23.87 -7.47 12.43
N ILE A 97 22.81 -7.92 11.75
CA ILE A 97 22.27 -9.27 11.89
C ILE A 97 22.48 -10.08 10.61
N ALA A 98 22.61 -11.39 10.79
CA ALA A 98 22.53 -12.35 9.70
C ALA A 98 21.57 -13.46 10.08
N LEU A 99 20.82 -13.96 9.11
CA LEU A 99 19.88 -15.04 9.30
C LEU A 99 20.24 -16.18 8.37
N LYS A 100 20.54 -17.34 8.95
CA LYS A 100 20.80 -18.56 8.19
C LYS A 100 19.55 -19.43 8.18
N ASP A 101 19.11 -19.78 6.98
CA ASP A 101 18.08 -20.79 6.77
C ASP A 101 18.73 -22.18 6.86
N LYS A 102 18.27 -23.02 7.78
CA LYS A 102 18.84 -24.35 8.00
C LYS A 102 18.46 -25.34 6.90
N ARG A 103 17.44 -25.03 6.09
CA ARG A 103 16.90 -25.92 5.06
C ARG A 103 17.83 -26.03 3.86
N ASP A 104 18.44 -24.91 3.46
CA ASP A 104 19.39 -24.82 2.35
C ASP A 104 20.76 -24.24 2.76
N SER A 105 20.94 -23.92 4.05
CA SER A 105 22.15 -23.29 4.61
C SER A 105 22.47 -21.90 4.08
N TYR A 106 21.55 -21.26 3.37
CA TYR A 106 21.74 -19.93 2.82
C TYR A 106 21.63 -18.86 3.91
N VAL A 107 22.43 -17.81 3.78
CA VAL A 107 22.58 -16.74 4.78
C VAL A 107 22.15 -15.40 4.18
N TRP A 108 21.24 -14.72 4.86
CA TRP A 108 20.75 -13.38 4.56
C TRP A 108 21.35 -12.36 5.52
N PHE A 109 21.94 -11.28 5.00
CA PHE A 109 22.56 -10.24 5.81
C PHE A 109 21.72 -8.97 5.81
N SER A 110 21.62 -8.30 6.96
CA SER A 110 20.96 -6.98 7.08
C SER A 110 21.63 -5.90 6.26
N ASN A 111 22.93 -6.06 5.98
CA ASN A 111 23.77 -5.11 5.26
C ASN A 111 24.64 -5.86 4.27
N PRO A 112 24.93 -5.28 3.10
CA PRO A 112 25.82 -5.93 2.15
C PRO A 112 27.23 -6.08 2.72
N VAL A 113 27.80 -7.27 2.61
CA VAL A 113 29.13 -7.60 3.17
C VAL A 113 30.23 -6.80 2.48
N GLU A 114 30.13 -6.58 1.18
CA GLU A 114 31.15 -5.88 0.36
C GLU A 114 30.89 -4.36 0.26
N ARG A 115 30.04 -3.77 1.11
CA ARG A 115 29.66 -2.35 1.04
C ARG A 115 30.82 -1.35 1.17
N SER A 116 31.91 -1.72 1.83
CA SER A 116 33.10 -0.87 1.98
C SER A 116 33.92 -0.77 0.69
N GLU A 117 33.72 -1.69 -0.26
CA GLU A 117 34.38 -1.70 -1.57
C GLU A 117 33.54 -0.98 -2.65
N ASP A 118 32.36 -0.46 -2.29
CA ASP A 118 31.46 0.22 -3.23
C ASP A 118 32.02 1.58 -3.66
N GLN A 119 32.52 1.65 -4.89
CA GLN A 119 33.11 2.88 -5.44
C GLN A 119 32.07 3.94 -5.82
N LYS A 120 30.78 3.58 -5.82
CA LYS A 120 29.69 4.47 -6.22
C LYS A 120 29.08 5.20 -5.04
N ALA A 121 29.06 4.54 -3.88
CA ALA A 121 28.54 5.12 -2.66
C ALA A 121 29.37 6.35 -2.24
N SER A 122 28.69 7.47 -2.00
CA SER A 122 29.28 8.61 -1.29
C SER A 122 29.48 8.25 0.21
N PRO A 123 30.22 9.05 1.01
CA PRO A 123 30.33 8.81 2.45
C PRO A 123 28.96 8.66 3.15
N LEU A 124 27.98 9.49 2.76
CA LEU A 124 26.61 9.38 3.26
C LEU A 124 25.99 8.01 2.92
N TYR A 125 26.15 7.53 1.69
CA TYR A 125 25.57 6.25 1.27
C TYR A 125 26.33 5.05 1.84
N HIS A 126 27.64 5.14 2.10
CA HIS A 126 28.35 4.11 2.88
C HIS A 126 27.81 3.98 4.30
N SER A 127 27.45 5.10 4.93
CA SER A 127 26.81 5.09 6.25
C SER A 127 25.39 4.53 6.20
N GLU A 128 24.60 4.88 5.18
CA GLU A 128 23.29 4.24 4.97
C GLU A 128 23.40 2.73 4.73
N LEU A 129 24.34 2.29 3.89
CA LEU A 129 24.63 0.87 3.63
C LEU A 129 25.05 0.11 4.89
N SER A 130 25.59 0.81 5.90
CA SER A 130 26.00 0.25 7.19
C SER A 130 24.93 0.39 8.28
N SER A 131 23.77 0.97 7.97
CA SER A 131 22.72 1.26 8.94
C SER A 131 21.62 0.21 8.99
N GLN A 132 21.11 -0.06 10.20
CA GLN A 132 19.86 -0.80 10.44
C GLN A 132 18.63 0.11 10.42
N VAL A 133 18.80 1.38 10.77
CA VAL A 133 17.72 2.38 10.85
C VAL A 133 18.12 3.64 10.10
N LEU A 134 17.24 4.12 9.24
CA LEU A 134 17.25 5.49 8.74
C LEU A 134 16.07 6.24 9.36
N LEU A 135 16.36 7.37 9.99
CA LEU A 135 15.38 8.20 10.68
C LEU A 135 15.36 9.57 10.04
N THR A 136 14.18 10.09 9.73
CA THR A 136 14.00 11.50 9.42
C THR A 136 13.17 12.18 10.49
N TYR A 137 13.49 13.43 10.79
CA TYR A 137 12.81 14.25 11.78
C TYR A 137 12.62 15.68 11.28
N TYR A 138 11.62 16.36 11.81
CA TYR A 138 11.43 17.78 11.54
C TYR A 138 12.14 18.63 12.59
N ASN A 139 12.65 19.80 12.22
CA ASN A 139 13.00 20.84 13.20
C ASN A 139 11.82 21.81 13.42
N GLU A 140 12.00 22.78 14.32
CA GLU A 140 10.97 23.81 14.61
C GLU A 140 10.48 24.61 13.38
N LYS A 141 11.27 24.63 12.29
CA LYS A 141 10.93 25.31 11.03
C LYS A 141 10.23 24.37 10.02
N GLY A 142 9.98 23.11 10.40
CA GLY A 142 9.41 22.09 9.52
C GLY A 142 10.41 21.55 8.49
N GLN A 143 11.71 21.82 8.63
CA GLN A 143 12.71 21.26 7.72
C GLN A 143 12.99 19.81 8.09
N VAL A 144 13.06 18.95 7.08
CA VAL A 144 13.39 17.54 7.26
C VAL A 144 14.91 17.40 7.39
N ASN A 145 15.34 16.74 8.45
CA ASN A 145 16.71 16.33 8.71
C ASN A 145 16.75 14.79 8.82
N ALA A 146 17.92 14.19 8.67
CA ALA A 146 18.09 12.75 8.66
C ALA A 146 19.23 12.31 9.59
N PHE A 147 19.03 11.20 10.29
CA PHE A 147 20.02 10.44 11.02
C PHE A 147 20.02 8.99 10.55
N ASN A 148 21.15 8.32 10.76
CA ASN A 148 21.30 6.91 10.45
C ASN A 148 21.94 6.17 11.64
N SER A 149 21.53 4.92 11.87
CA SER A 149 22.01 4.17 13.04
C SER A 149 23.51 3.96 13.07
N TYR A 150 24.18 4.00 11.91
CA TYR A 150 25.63 3.81 11.86
C TYR A 150 26.38 5.04 12.39
N ASP A 151 26.29 6.19 11.71
CA ASP A 151 27.02 7.42 12.09
C ASP A 151 26.56 7.95 13.45
N ASP A 152 25.26 7.88 13.72
CA ASP A 152 24.67 8.56 14.87
C ASP A 152 24.61 7.71 16.13
N SER A 153 24.92 6.41 16.04
CA SER A 153 24.87 5.49 17.19
C SER A 153 25.99 4.46 17.20
N VAL A 154 26.09 3.57 16.21
CA VAL A 154 27.06 2.46 16.21
C VAL A 154 28.51 2.96 16.22
N ALA A 155 28.86 3.89 15.33
CA ALA A 155 30.19 4.49 15.27
C ALA A 155 30.58 5.25 16.56
N LYS A 156 29.58 5.65 17.36
CA LYS A 156 29.73 6.33 18.65
C LYS A 156 29.58 5.38 19.86
N GLN A 157 29.39 4.08 19.63
CA GLN A 157 29.12 3.08 20.68
C GLN A 157 27.89 3.42 21.54
N GLN A 158 26.87 4.05 20.95
CA GLN A 158 25.64 4.47 21.62
C GLN A 158 24.47 3.52 21.33
N PHE A 159 24.68 2.22 21.45
CA PHE A 159 23.64 1.20 21.31
C PHE A 159 23.77 0.13 22.38
N GLU A 160 22.66 -0.54 22.68
CA GLU A 160 22.61 -1.64 23.65
C GLU A 160 21.94 -2.85 23.02
N ILE A 161 22.55 -4.03 23.17
CA ILE A 161 21.98 -5.30 22.72
C ILE A 161 21.57 -6.08 23.96
N THR A 162 20.32 -6.52 24.01
CA THR A 162 19.75 -7.34 25.07
C THR A 162 19.15 -8.60 24.48
N ASP A 163 19.34 -9.74 25.15
CA ASP A 163 18.74 -11.00 24.71
C ASP A 163 17.23 -10.99 25.03
N ALA A 164 16.43 -11.52 24.11
CA ALA A 164 15.01 -11.78 24.29
C ALA A 164 14.76 -13.31 24.23
N GLU A 165 13.56 -13.78 24.57
CA GLU A 165 13.25 -15.22 24.63
C GLU A 165 13.54 -15.90 23.28
N ASN A 166 12.87 -15.44 22.21
CA ASN A 166 12.98 -15.97 20.86
C ASN A 166 13.76 -15.05 19.91
N GLY A 167 14.59 -14.16 20.46
CA GLY A 167 15.17 -13.09 19.67
C GLY A 167 16.22 -12.28 20.39
N ILE A 168 16.49 -11.09 19.87
CA ILE A 168 17.32 -10.06 20.47
C ILE A 168 16.64 -8.70 20.32
N LYS A 169 16.96 -7.77 21.22
CA LYS A 169 16.52 -6.38 21.15
C LYS A 169 17.73 -5.48 21.12
N VAL A 170 17.78 -4.59 20.12
CA VAL A 170 18.81 -3.56 19.98
C VAL A 170 18.19 -2.19 20.19
N VAL A 171 18.74 -1.41 21.10
CA VAL A 171 18.31 -0.04 21.39
C VAL A 171 19.35 0.93 20.85
N TYR A 172 19.01 1.65 19.79
CA TYR A 172 19.87 2.67 19.19
C TYR A 172 19.59 4.02 19.82
N ARG A 173 20.63 4.74 20.24
CA ARG A 173 20.54 6.14 20.67
C ARG A 173 21.21 7.04 19.63
N LEU A 174 20.40 7.72 18.83
CA LEU A 174 20.83 8.55 17.71
C LEU A 174 21.01 10.02 18.13
N GLY A 175 22.05 10.65 17.61
CA GLY A 175 22.38 12.06 17.79
C GLY A 175 23.67 12.25 18.61
N ASN A 176 24.08 13.51 18.78
CA ASN A 176 25.15 13.86 19.72
C ASN A 176 24.56 13.97 21.11
N ILE A 177 24.29 12.80 21.69
CA ILE A 177 24.23 12.68 23.15
C ILE A 177 25.63 13.02 23.59
N ALA A 178 25.85 14.27 23.98
CA ALA A 178 27.08 14.60 24.65
C ALA A 178 27.21 13.60 25.78
N LYS A 179 28.36 12.92 25.90
CA LYS A 179 28.81 12.52 27.22
C LYS A 179 28.72 13.81 28.04
N GLY A 180 27.64 13.96 28.81
CA GLY A 180 27.47 15.12 29.66
C GLY A 180 28.59 14.99 30.68
N PHE A 181 29.65 15.77 30.50
CA PHE A 181 30.72 15.83 31.47
C PHE A 181 30.19 16.61 32.65
N ALA A 182 29.56 15.89 33.59
CA ALA A 182 28.85 16.45 34.72
C ALA A 182 29.75 17.34 35.59
N ASN A 183 31.06 17.16 35.50
CA ASN A 183 32.11 17.95 36.16
C ASN A 183 32.50 19.24 35.43
N ILE A 184 31.92 19.59 34.28
CA ILE A 184 32.14 20.90 33.63
C ILE A 184 31.05 21.87 34.09
N PRO A 185 31.38 22.95 34.83
CA PRO A 185 30.38 23.93 35.23
C PRO A 185 29.92 24.76 34.03
N LYS A 186 28.61 24.97 33.87
CA LYS A 186 28.07 25.92 32.88
C LYS A 186 28.41 27.35 33.28
N VAL A 187 28.34 27.63 34.58
CA VAL A 187 28.68 28.92 35.20
C VAL A 187 29.41 28.66 36.51
N ILE A 188 30.47 29.42 36.76
CA ILE A 188 31.26 29.34 38.00
C ILE A 188 31.74 30.73 38.41
N SER A 189 31.77 31.01 39.72
CA SER A 189 32.26 32.30 40.23
C SER A 189 33.76 32.49 39.94
N LYS A 190 34.19 33.74 39.72
CA LYS A 190 35.63 34.06 39.51
C LYS A 190 36.53 33.46 40.57
N LYS A 191 36.09 33.52 41.84
CA LYS A 191 36.85 33.04 42.99
C LYS A 191 37.03 31.53 42.94
N ARG A 192 35.94 30.78 42.74
CA ARG A 192 36.01 29.31 42.68
C ARG A 192 36.71 28.82 41.42
N PHE A 193 36.53 29.48 40.28
CA PHE A 193 37.25 29.13 39.04
C PHE A 193 38.77 29.27 39.21
N GLN A 194 39.23 30.30 39.90
CA GLN A 194 40.65 30.47 40.19
C GLN A 194 41.14 29.41 41.19
N GLU A 195 40.51 29.31 42.36
CA GLU A 195 41.00 28.52 43.49
C GLU A 195 40.86 27.00 43.29
N GLN A 196 39.77 26.55 42.66
CA GLN A 196 39.39 25.13 42.53
C GLN A 196 39.76 24.52 41.18
N ILE A 197 40.00 25.34 40.15
CA ILE A 197 40.33 24.85 38.79
C ILE A 197 41.72 25.34 38.37
N LEU A 198 41.90 26.65 38.16
CA LEU A 198 43.13 27.16 37.54
C LEU A 198 44.39 26.97 38.41
N ASP A 199 44.27 27.15 39.73
CA ASP A 199 45.39 27.00 40.67
C ASP A 199 45.80 25.54 40.89
N GLN A 200 44.89 24.59 40.63
CA GLN A 200 45.14 23.15 40.78
C GLN A 200 45.75 22.51 39.53
N ILE A 201 45.59 23.14 38.36
CA ILE A 201 46.24 22.71 37.12
C ILE A 201 47.68 23.18 37.15
N ALA A 202 48.66 22.28 37.27
CA ALA A 202 50.09 22.65 37.34
C ALA A 202 50.66 23.11 35.98
N ASP A 203 50.20 22.52 34.88
CA ASP A 203 50.65 22.81 33.51
C ASP A 203 50.14 24.18 33.04
N GLU A 204 51.05 25.07 32.66
CA GLU A 204 50.74 26.45 32.27
C GLU A 204 50.02 26.55 30.91
N GLU A 205 50.30 25.66 29.96
CA GLU A 205 49.63 25.63 28.66
C GLU A 205 48.20 25.08 28.81
N LEU A 206 48.03 24.02 29.59
CA LEU A 206 46.72 23.45 29.91
C LEU A 206 45.86 24.45 30.68
N ARG A 207 46.43 25.17 31.66
CA ARG A 207 45.73 26.21 32.43
C ARG A 207 45.18 27.32 31.55
N LYS A 208 45.99 27.84 30.63
CA LYS A 208 45.57 28.87 29.65
C LYS A 208 44.53 28.33 28.67
N SER A 209 44.66 27.06 28.26
CA SER A 209 43.68 26.39 27.42
C SER A 209 42.33 26.31 28.13
N VAL A 210 42.28 25.81 29.37
CA VAL A 210 41.04 25.72 30.16
C VAL A 210 40.44 27.11 30.40
N GLU A 211 41.23 28.10 30.83
CA GLU A 211 40.76 29.48 31.05
C GLU A 211 40.12 30.07 29.79
N TYR A 212 40.74 29.89 28.61
CA TYR A 212 40.21 30.41 27.34
C TYR A 212 38.83 29.83 26.99
N LYS A 213 38.51 28.63 27.47
CA LYS A 213 37.25 27.92 27.18
C LYS A 213 36.10 28.43 28.05
N PHE A 214 36.38 29.32 29.00
CA PHE A 214 35.39 30.05 29.76
C PHE A 214 35.44 31.53 29.39
N SER A 215 34.27 32.14 29.21
CA SER A 215 34.13 33.58 28.96
C SER A 215 33.85 34.29 30.27
N PHE A 216 34.67 35.28 30.62
CA PHE A 216 34.48 36.08 31.82
C PHE A 216 33.42 37.16 31.60
N ASP A 217 32.42 37.24 32.48
CA ASP A 217 31.45 38.33 32.57
C ASP A 217 31.88 39.29 33.69
N GLU A 218 32.43 40.45 33.32
CA GLU A 218 32.93 41.45 34.26
C GLU A 218 31.83 42.05 35.15
N ALA A 219 30.59 42.17 34.66
CA ALA A 219 29.50 42.77 35.42
C ALA A 219 29.00 41.84 36.53
N LYS A 220 29.05 40.53 36.29
CA LYS A 220 28.57 39.51 37.23
C LYS A 220 29.68 38.79 38.00
N GLN A 221 30.95 38.99 37.64
CA GLN A 221 32.12 38.32 38.22
C GLN A 221 32.05 36.77 38.15
N ILE A 222 31.52 36.26 37.05
CA ILE A 222 31.37 34.83 36.76
C ILE A 222 32.05 34.45 35.46
N TYR A 223 32.44 33.19 35.34
CA TYR A 223 32.89 32.54 34.11
C TYR A 223 31.76 31.68 33.55
N VAL A 224 31.48 31.82 32.26
CA VAL A 224 30.48 31.02 31.53
C VAL A 224 31.20 30.15 30.51
N VAL A 225 30.95 28.86 30.49
CA VAL A 225 31.58 27.95 29.53
C VAL A 225 31.22 28.35 28.10
N ARG A 226 32.21 28.42 27.21
CA ARG A 226 31.98 28.66 25.78
C ARG A 226 31.36 27.43 25.14
N LYS A 227 30.84 27.57 23.92
CA LYS A 227 30.38 26.41 23.13
C LYS A 227 31.58 25.49 22.82
N LEU A 228 31.58 24.29 23.40
CA LEU A 228 32.63 23.28 23.20
C LEU A 228 32.23 22.26 22.13
N GLN A 229 33.22 21.73 21.41
CA GLN A 229 33.09 20.50 20.62
C GLN A 229 33.33 19.29 21.53
N ASP A 230 32.79 18.11 21.19
CA ASP A 230 32.77 16.96 22.11
C ASP A 230 34.17 16.51 22.55
N TYR A 231 35.15 16.47 21.63
CA TYR A 231 36.55 16.14 21.97
C TYR A 231 37.20 17.17 22.91
N VAL A 232 36.81 18.45 22.78
CA VAL A 232 37.31 19.54 23.64
C VAL A 232 36.67 19.44 25.03
N ALA A 233 35.41 19.04 25.11
CA ALA A 233 34.74 18.81 26.38
C ALA A 233 35.34 17.61 27.12
N GLU A 234 35.71 16.53 26.42
CA GLU A 234 36.42 15.39 27.01
C GLU A 234 37.79 15.77 27.56
N GLU A 235 38.56 16.56 26.80
CA GLU A 235 39.85 17.09 27.23
C GLU A 235 39.72 17.99 28.49
N ILE A 236 38.75 18.90 28.50
CA ILE A 236 38.50 19.79 29.64
C ILE A 236 38.00 18.99 30.85
N SER A 237 37.12 18.03 30.67
CA SER A 237 36.62 17.18 31.75
C SER A 237 37.75 16.38 32.41
N ALA A 238 38.63 15.79 31.60
CA ALA A 238 39.82 15.10 32.11
C ALA A 238 40.76 16.06 32.87
N ALA A 239 40.93 17.29 32.38
CA ALA A 239 41.72 18.31 33.06
C ALA A 239 41.09 18.76 34.40
N LEU A 240 39.76 18.87 34.47
CA LEU A 240 39.03 19.20 35.70
C LEU A 240 39.08 18.07 36.73
N GLU A 241 38.92 16.82 36.29
CA GLU A 241 39.11 15.64 37.14
C GLU A 241 40.53 15.57 37.71
N ALA A 242 41.55 15.81 36.87
CA ALA A 242 42.94 15.86 37.30
C ALA A 242 43.24 17.02 38.28
N ALA A 243 42.48 18.11 38.17
CA ALA A 243 42.51 19.24 39.10
C ALA A 243 41.72 18.99 40.41
N GLY A 244 41.02 17.86 40.52
CA GLY A 244 40.23 17.49 41.69
C GLY A 244 38.82 18.10 41.73
N TYR A 245 38.34 18.67 40.63
CA TYR A 245 37.02 19.30 40.53
C TYR A 245 35.95 18.28 40.10
N THR A 246 34.91 18.08 40.91
CA THR A 246 33.94 16.98 40.72
C THR A 246 32.62 17.43 40.07
N ALA A 247 31.76 16.45 39.75
CA ALA A 247 30.41 16.70 39.26
C ALA A 247 29.53 17.42 40.28
N GLU A 248 29.71 17.13 41.57
CA GLU A 248 29.02 17.80 42.67
C GLU A 248 29.44 19.27 42.79
N ASP A 249 30.74 19.56 42.61
CA ASP A 249 31.24 20.94 42.58
C ASP A 249 30.64 21.74 41.41
N ALA A 250 30.61 21.12 40.22
CA ALA A 250 29.99 21.72 39.04
C ALA A 250 28.51 22.01 39.23
N GLN A 251 27.79 21.08 39.88
CA GLN A 251 26.38 21.27 40.20
C GLN A 251 26.18 22.42 41.19
N GLN A 252 26.96 22.46 42.27
CA GLN A 252 26.92 23.54 43.25
C GLN A 252 27.18 24.90 42.58
N ASP A 253 28.23 24.99 41.75
CA ASP A 253 28.59 26.22 41.06
C ASP A 253 27.50 26.67 40.07
N ASN A 254 26.85 25.74 39.38
CA ASN A 254 25.71 26.06 38.51
C ASN A 254 24.49 26.56 39.30
N GLU A 255 24.18 25.95 40.44
CA GLU A 255 23.08 26.35 41.32
C GLU A 255 23.30 27.74 41.94
N GLU A 256 24.47 27.97 42.51
CA GLU A 256 24.83 29.23 43.17
C GLU A 256 24.85 30.42 42.20
N ASN A 257 25.16 30.18 40.92
CA ASN A 257 25.26 31.23 39.90
C ASN A 257 24.00 31.34 39.01
N GLY A 258 22.87 30.76 39.44
CA GLY A 258 21.57 30.92 38.75
C GLY A 258 21.50 30.21 37.39
N ALA A 259 22.38 29.24 37.15
CA ALA A 259 22.40 28.39 35.96
C ALA A 259 21.75 27.02 36.19
N ALA A 260 21.15 26.80 37.37
CA ALA A 260 20.41 25.60 37.77
C ALA A 260 19.40 25.14 36.69
N ASP A 261 18.80 26.09 35.96
CA ASP A 261 17.77 25.85 34.95
C ASP A 261 18.10 26.49 33.59
N ALA A 262 19.38 26.64 33.23
CA ALA A 262 19.72 26.89 31.84
C ALA A 262 19.43 25.62 31.03
N ALA A 263 18.17 25.49 30.60
CA ALA A 263 17.66 24.47 29.70
C ALA A 263 18.71 24.26 28.61
N SER A 264 19.33 23.08 28.58
CA SER A 264 20.21 22.75 27.48
C SER A 264 19.37 22.91 26.22
N ALA A 265 19.82 23.74 25.28
CA ALA A 265 19.12 23.89 24.00
C ALA A 265 18.76 22.49 23.50
N ALA A 266 17.46 22.26 23.30
CA ALA A 266 16.93 20.97 22.86
C ALA A 266 17.77 20.44 21.70
N ARG A 267 18.28 19.22 21.85
CA ARG A 267 19.04 18.54 20.81
C ARG A 267 18.15 17.53 20.11
N ALA A 268 18.46 17.29 18.86
CA ALA A 268 17.91 16.16 18.12
C ALA A 268 18.56 14.88 18.67
N GLU A 269 17.86 14.24 19.61
CA GLU A 269 18.26 12.99 20.26
C GLU A 269 17.08 12.03 20.20
N PHE A 270 17.36 10.77 19.82
CA PHE A 270 16.33 9.76 19.57
C PHE A 270 16.74 8.41 20.16
N THR A 271 15.80 7.70 20.79
CA THR A 271 15.96 6.30 21.20
C THR A 271 15.04 5.43 20.35
N ILE A 272 15.62 4.54 19.55
CA ILE A 272 14.90 3.65 18.63
C ILE A 272 15.19 2.18 19.00
N PRO A 273 14.23 1.48 19.63
CA PRO A 273 14.35 0.05 19.89
C PRO A 273 13.91 -0.76 18.67
N ILE A 274 14.67 -1.83 18.36
CA ILE A 274 14.31 -2.84 17.36
C ILE A 274 14.40 -4.21 18.02
N GLN A 275 13.37 -5.03 17.82
CA GLN A 275 13.33 -6.42 18.23
C GLN A 275 13.41 -7.30 16.98
N TYR A 276 14.30 -8.29 17.02
CA TYR A 276 14.43 -9.32 15.99
C TYR A 276 14.03 -10.66 16.61
N THR A 277 12.90 -11.22 16.20
CA THR A 277 12.31 -12.41 16.80
C THR A 277 12.12 -13.50 15.76
N LEU A 278 12.58 -14.71 16.08
CA LEU A 278 12.29 -15.90 15.29
C LEU A 278 10.89 -16.41 15.61
N ASP A 279 10.08 -16.58 14.58
CA ASP A 279 8.72 -17.12 14.67
C ASP A 279 8.56 -18.19 13.59
N ASN A 280 8.67 -19.46 14.00
CA ASN A 280 8.70 -20.61 13.09
C ASN A 280 9.75 -20.43 11.98
N GLU A 281 9.36 -20.44 10.71
CA GLU A 281 10.26 -20.32 9.56
C GLU A 281 10.52 -18.86 9.13
N GLN A 282 10.14 -17.89 9.97
CA GLN A 282 10.12 -16.47 9.63
C GLN A 282 10.87 -15.64 10.68
N LEU A 283 11.32 -14.45 10.24
CA LEU A 283 11.90 -13.42 11.11
C LEU A 283 10.92 -12.25 11.23
N VAL A 284 10.53 -11.90 12.45
CA VAL A 284 9.71 -10.72 12.74
C VAL A 284 10.59 -9.61 13.29
N VAL A 285 10.57 -8.46 12.63
CA VAL A 285 11.30 -7.26 13.02
C VAL A 285 10.29 -6.23 13.52
N THR A 286 10.40 -5.83 14.78
CA THR A 286 9.43 -4.94 15.43
C THR A 286 10.12 -3.72 16.01
N ILE A 287 9.52 -2.54 15.80
CA ILE A 287 9.82 -1.30 16.52
C ILE A 287 8.71 -1.10 17.56
N PRO A 288 9.00 -1.27 18.87
CA PRO A 288 8.02 -1.00 19.91
C PRO A 288 7.69 0.50 19.99
N GLY A 289 6.52 0.89 19.44
CA GLY A 289 6.18 2.30 19.25
C GLY A 289 6.15 3.11 20.55
N LYS A 290 5.73 2.51 21.66
CA LYS A 290 5.70 3.14 23.00
C LYS A 290 7.09 3.47 23.53
N GLU A 291 8.10 2.71 23.12
CA GLU A 291 9.46 2.88 23.60
C GLU A 291 10.28 3.89 22.79
N LEU A 292 9.72 4.43 21.70
CA LEU A 292 10.33 5.54 20.97
C LEU A 292 10.41 6.79 21.85
N GLN A 293 11.63 7.31 22.03
CA GLN A 293 11.89 8.55 22.76
C GLN A 293 12.52 9.57 21.84
N PHE A 294 12.04 10.81 21.90
CA PHE A 294 12.56 11.94 21.14
C PHE A 294 12.08 13.24 21.77
N ASN A 295 12.74 14.36 21.46
CA ASN A 295 12.32 15.68 21.90
C ASN A 295 11.13 16.19 21.06
N ALA A 296 10.10 16.76 21.71
CA ALA A 296 8.93 17.32 21.04
C ALA A 296 9.25 18.45 20.03
N GLU A 297 10.37 19.17 20.20
CA GLU A 297 10.87 20.16 19.23
C GLU A 297 11.44 19.52 17.95
N TYR A 298 11.75 18.22 18.01
CA TYR A 298 12.29 17.43 16.90
C TYR A 298 11.44 16.17 16.67
N PRO A 299 10.17 16.30 16.25
CA PRO A 299 9.31 15.16 16.05
C PRO A 299 9.83 14.26 14.93
N ILE A 300 9.81 12.94 15.17
CA ILE A 300 10.16 11.94 14.16
C ILE A 300 9.16 12.02 13.01
N ALA A 301 9.66 12.26 11.80
CA ALA A 301 8.89 12.26 10.57
C ALA A 301 8.67 10.82 10.08
N SER A 302 9.76 10.08 9.85
CA SER A 302 9.68 8.69 9.42
C SER A 302 10.83 7.83 9.91
N VAL A 303 10.60 6.53 9.97
CA VAL A 303 11.60 5.51 10.30
C VAL A 303 11.56 4.43 9.21
N GLN A 304 12.73 4.13 8.63
CA GLN A 304 12.93 3.01 7.72
C GLN A 304 13.87 2.01 8.40
N VAL A 305 13.42 0.77 8.52
CA VAL A 305 14.18 -0.31 9.16
C VAL A 305 14.71 -1.25 8.08
N LEU A 306 15.95 -1.71 8.24
CA LEU A 306 16.56 -2.73 7.40
C LEU A 306 16.48 -2.46 5.88
N LYS A 307 16.72 -1.20 5.46
CA LYS A 307 16.66 -0.80 4.04
C LYS A 307 17.42 -1.76 3.11
N HIS A 308 18.54 -2.32 3.58
CA HIS A 308 19.43 -3.14 2.78
C HIS A 308 19.37 -4.65 3.11
N PHE A 309 18.35 -5.11 3.83
CA PHE A 309 18.25 -6.53 4.19
C PHE A 309 18.07 -7.40 2.96
N GLY A 310 19.02 -8.30 2.74
CA GLY A 310 19.09 -9.15 1.55
C GLY A 310 19.47 -8.45 0.26
N ALA A 311 19.81 -7.15 0.28
CA ALA A 311 20.07 -6.33 -0.90
C ALA A 311 20.98 -7.01 -1.92
N ALA A 312 20.65 -6.86 -3.20
CA ALA A 312 21.31 -7.58 -4.28
C ALA A 312 22.32 -6.68 -5.00
N GLY A 313 23.58 -7.11 -5.08
CA GLY A 313 24.64 -6.38 -5.75
C GLY A 313 24.56 -6.47 -7.28
N VAL A 314 25.46 -5.76 -7.97
CA VAL A 314 25.50 -5.66 -9.44
C VAL A 314 25.75 -6.97 -10.20
N LYS A 315 26.20 -8.03 -9.52
CA LYS A 315 26.45 -9.36 -10.12
C LYS A 315 25.24 -10.29 -10.04
N GLU A 316 24.26 -9.95 -9.20
CA GLU A 316 23.06 -10.77 -9.00
C GLU A 316 22.04 -10.56 -10.12
N SER A 317 21.22 -11.58 -10.34
CA SER A 317 20.10 -11.56 -11.29
C SER A 317 18.78 -11.84 -10.57
N GLY A 318 17.66 -11.37 -11.12
CA GLY A 318 16.35 -11.48 -10.48
C GLY A 318 15.62 -10.14 -10.50
N TYR A 319 14.73 -9.91 -9.55
CA TYR A 319 13.87 -8.71 -9.53
C TYR A 319 13.44 -8.31 -8.11
N LEU A 320 12.98 -7.06 -7.99
CA LEU A 320 12.22 -6.56 -6.86
C LEU A 320 10.73 -6.67 -7.21
N PHE A 321 9.94 -7.22 -6.30
CA PHE A 321 8.48 -7.22 -6.36
C PHE A 321 7.93 -6.04 -5.53
N VAL A 322 7.06 -5.24 -6.16
CA VAL A 322 6.30 -4.18 -5.51
C VAL A 322 4.79 -4.36 -5.72
N PRO A 323 3.95 -4.10 -4.70
CA PRO A 323 2.50 -4.32 -4.73
C PRO A 323 1.75 -3.16 -5.43
N ASP A 324 2.25 -2.71 -6.58
CA ASP A 324 1.65 -1.63 -7.37
C ASP A 324 0.41 -2.13 -8.11
N GLY A 325 -0.79 -1.77 -7.62
CA GLY A 325 -2.04 -2.27 -8.18
C GLY A 325 -2.14 -3.80 -8.11
N ALA A 326 -2.17 -4.46 -9.26
CA ALA A 326 -2.15 -5.92 -9.37
C ALA A 326 -0.79 -6.51 -8.94
N GLY A 327 0.29 -5.73 -9.04
CA GLY A 327 1.67 -6.12 -8.76
C GLY A 327 2.60 -5.78 -9.93
N ALA A 328 3.86 -5.43 -9.62
CA ALA A 328 4.87 -5.15 -10.63
C ALA A 328 6.25 -5.68 -10.21
N LEU A 329 7.09 -5.96 -11.21
CA LEU A 329 8.48 -6.32 -11.06
C LEU A 329 9.39 -5.19 -11.55
N ILE A 330 10.48 -4.97 -10.82
CA ILE A 330 11.61 -4.12 -11.21
C ILE A 330 12.81 -5.05 -11.34
N GLU A 331 13.34 -5.22 -12.55
CA GLU A 331 14.49 -6.09 -12.79
C GLU A 331 15.72 -5.54 -12.08
N LEU A 332 16.50 -6.43 -11.45
CA LEU A 332 17.75 -6.04 -10.82
C LEU A 332 18.70 -5.48 -11.88
N ASN A 333 19.41 -4.40 -11.53
CA ASN A 333 20.43 -3.81 -12.40
C ASN A 333 19.89 -3.35 -13.78
N SER A 334 18.60 -2.97 -13.87
CA SER A 334 17.94 -2.54 -15.11
C SER A 334 18.50 -1.25 -15.74
N GLY A 335 19.36 -0.53 -15.02
CA GLY A 335 20.00 0.70 -15.51
C GLY A 335 19.09 1.94 -15.54
N LYS A 336 17.88 1.84 -14.97
CA LYS A 336 16.86 2.90 -14.95
C LYS A 336 17.14 4.03 -13.94
N HIS A 337 18.38 4.53 -13.89
CA HIS A 337 18.81 5.55 -12.92
C HIS A 337 18.13 6.92 -13.09
N GLN A 338 17.41 7.16 -14.19
CA GLN A 338 16.68 8.40 -14.45
C GLN A 338 15.19 8.31 -14.09
N ALA A 339 14.67 7.11 -13.80
CA ALA A 339 13.32 6.96 -13.29
C ALA A 339 13.29 7.34 -11.80
N GLU A 340 12.18 7.86 -11.30
CA GLU A 340 11.99 8.06 -9.86
C GLU A 340 12.02 6.71 -9.11
N PRO A 341 12.66 6.62 -7.94
CA PRO A 341 12.55 5.45 -7.07
C PRO A 341 11.09 5.14 -6.75
N TYR A 342 10.77 3.86 -6.60
CA TYR A 342 9.44 3.46 -6.18
C TYR A 342 9.22 3.85 -4.71
N ASN A 343 8.16 4.61 -4.43
CA ASN A 343 7.78 4.99 -3.07
C ASN A 343 6.27 5.27 -3.03
N LEU A 344 5.45 4.25 -2.75
CA LEU A 344 4.00 4.38 -2.67
C LEU A 344 3.47 4.02 -1.28
N PRO A 345 2.54 4.82 -0.70
CA PRO A 345 1.92 4.51 0.59
C PRO A 345 0.98 3.32 0.47
N VAL A 346 0.98 2.47 1.50
CA VAL A 346 0.02 1.38 1.64
C VAL A 346 -1.38 1.97 1.86
N TYR A 347 -2.37 1.36 1.20
CA TYR A 347 -3.77 1.80 1.15
C TYR A 347 -3.97 3.19 0.52
N GLY A 348 -3.03 3.63 -0.33
CA GLY A 348 -3.11 4.90 -1.04
C GLY A 348 -2.81 6.10 -0.15
N ASN A 349 -3.07 7.30 -0.66
CA ASN A 349 -2.83 8.55 0.06
C ASN A 349 -3.87 8.80 1.15
N ASP A 350 -3.46 9.48 2.23
CA ASP A 350 -4.39 10.02 3.23
C ASP A 350 -5.09 11.25 2.65
N GLY A 351 -6.42 11.20 2.54
CA GLY A 351 -7.22 12.30 2.01
C GLY A 351 -7.28 13.54 2.91
N THR A 352 -6.72 13.48 4.13
CA THR A 352 -6.62 14.65 5.03
C THR A 352 -5.44 15.57 4.74
N TYR A 353 -4.80 15.40 3.59
CA TYR A 353 -3.87 16.36 3.01
C TYR A 353 -4.51 17.10 1.84
N ASN A 354 -4.31 18.43 1.79
CA ASN A 354 -4.79 19.23 0.69
C ASN A 354 -3.79 19.22 -0.48
N VAL A 355 -3.99 18.29 -1.41
CA VAL A 355 -3.19 18.17 -2.63
C VAL A 355 -3.71 19.16 -3.68
N LYS A 356 -2.91 20.18 -3.99
CA LYS A 356 -3.29 21.24 -4.94
C LYS A 356 -3.13 20.85 -6.40
N GLU A 357 -2.17 19.99 -6.70
CA GLU A 357 -1.86 19.52 -8.04
C GLU A 357 -1.66 18.00 -8.04
N LYS A 358 -2.23 17.32 -9.02
CA LYS A 358 -2.13 15.87 -9.20
C LYS A 358 -1.66 15.55 -10.60
N ILE A 359 -0.34 15.60 -10.77
CA ILE A 359 0.34 15.37 -12.06
C ILE A 359 0.46 13.87 -12.37
N GLN A 360 0.49 13.02 -11.35
CA GLN A 360 0.59 11.57 -11.49
C GLN A 360 -0.59 10.87 -10.82
N THR A 361 -1.12 9.84 -11.49
CA THR A 361 -2.09 8.91 -10.90
C THR A 361 -1.47 7.53 -10.91
N ASN A 362 -1.32 6.96 -9.72
CA ASN A 362 -0.82 5.60 -9.52
C ASN A 362 -1.98 4.72 -9.04
N GLU A 363 -1.93 3.45 -9.41
CA GLU A 363 -2.69 2.38 -8.78
C GLU A 363 -2.38 2.32 -7.28
N MET A 364 -3.35 1.84 -6.52
CA MET A 364 -3.25 1.78 -5.07
C MET A 364 -2.43 0.58 -4.62
N THR A 365 -1.51 0.78 -3.67
CA THR A 365 -0.88 -0.33 -2.94
C THR A 365 -1.89 -0.97 -2.00
N ARG A 366 -2.56 -2.04 -2.45
CA ARG A 366 -3.65 -2.69 -1.69
C ARG A 366 -3.18 -3.71 -0.66
N LEU A 367 -2.02 -4.31 -0.89
CA LEU A 367 -1.45 -5.36 -0.05
C LEU A 367 -0.16 -4.84 0.61
N PRO A 368 0.01 -5.00 1.94
CA PRO A 368 1.15 -4.49 2.70
C PRO A 368 2.36 -5.43 2.58
N VAL A 369 2.78 -5.74 1.36
CA VAL A 369 3.81 -6.76 1.08
C VAL A 369 4.85 -6.26 0.08
N PHE A 370 6.03 -6.86 0.08
CA PHE A 370 7.10 -6.58 -0.90
C PHE A 370 8.06 -7.76 -0.99
N GLY A 371 8.90 -7.84 -2.02
CA GLY A 371 9.84 -8.95 -2.13
C GLY A 371 11.05 -8.69 -3.00
N LEU A 372 12.09 -9.48 -2.79
CA LEU A 372 13.34 -9.48 -3.56
C LEU A 372 13.65 -10.91 -3.96
N LYS A 373 13.80 -11.18 -5.25
CA LYS A 373 14.37 -12.41 -5.77
C LYS A 373 15.79 -12.14 -6.24
N ARG A 374 16.75 -12.93 -5.74
CA ARG A 374 18.13 -12.96 -6.20
C ARG A 374 18.52 -14.40 -6.54
N SER A 375 18.88 -14.63 -7.79
CA SER A 375 19.17 -15.97 -8.32
C SER A 375 17.99 -16.92 -8.07
N ASP A 376 18.16 -17.98 -7.28
CA ASP A 376 17.14 -18.96 -6.90
C ASP A 376 16.72 -18.85 -5.42
N HIS A 377 16.96 -17.70 -4.80
CA HIS A 377 16.53 -17.36 -3.45
C HIS A 377 15.66 -16.10 -3.46
N ALA A 378 14.74 -16.01 -2.52
CA ALA A 378 13.90 -14.83 -2.36
C ALA A 378 13.63 -14.51 -0.89
N LEU A 379 13.54 -13.22 -0.64
CA LEU A 379 13.14 -12.61 0.62
C LEU A 379 11.80 -11.92 0.39
N PHE A 380 10.81 -12.23 1.22
CA PHE A 380 9.46 -11.70 1.12
C PHE A 380 9.03 -11.06 2.44
N GLY A 381 8.64 -9.79 2.41
CA GLY A 381 8.24 -9.01 3.58
C GLY A 381 6.73 -8.78 3.63
N ILE A 382 6.12 -8.99 4.79
CA ILE A 382 4.73 -8.66 5.12
C ILE A 382 4.74 -7.64 6.26
N ILE A 383 4.17 -6.46 6.07
CA ILE A 383 4.01 -5.47 7.15
C ILE A 383 2.77 -5.87 7.97
N GLU A 384 2.97 -6.32 9.21
CA GLU A 384 1.88 -6.84 10.04
C GLU A 384 1.21 -5.75 10.88
N ASN A 385 1.99 -4.79 11.38
CA ASN A 385 1.53 -3.69 12.21
C ASN A 385 2.12 -2.37 11.71
N GLY A 386 1.33 -1.29 11.77
CA GLY A 386 1.70 0.01 11.22
C GLY A 386 1.55 0.11 9.70
N ASP A 387 0.81 -0.82 9.08
CA ASP A 387 0.57 -0.90 7.64
C ASP A 387 -0.05 0.37 7.06
N ALA A 388 -1.05 0.99 7.70
CA ALA A 388 -1.62 2.25 7.21
C ALA A 388 -0.66 3.44 7.29
N MET A 389 0.42 3.33 8.07
CA MET A 389 1.47 4.34 8.20
C MET A 389 2.68 4.05 7.31
N ALA A 390 2.69 2.91 6.61
CA ALA A 390 3.83 2.46 5.83
C ALA A 390 3.76 2.91 4.37
N SER A 391 4.93 3.07 3.77
CA SER A 391 5.14 3.11 2.32
C SER A 391 6.10 2.01 1.91
N ILE A 392 5.86 1.41 0.75
CA ILE A 392 6.79 0.47 0.14
C ILE A 392 7.80 1.26 -0.69
N THR A 393 9.08 1.01 -0.47
CA THR A 393 10.18 1.67 -1.17
C THR A 393 10.99 0.66 -1.96
N ALA A 394 11.36 0.97 -3.19
CA ALA A 394 12.29 0.16 -3.97
C ALA A 394 13.15 1.03 -4.89
N ASP A 395 14.41 0.64 -5.09
CA ASP A 395 15.32 1.29 -6.03
C ASP A 395 16.31 0.30 -6.64
N VAL A 396 16.75 0.62 -7.84
CA VAL A 396 17.72 -0.16 -8.60
C VAL A 396 19.14 0.21 -8.19
N SER A 397 20.06 -0.73 -8.33
CA SER A 397 21.49 -0.42 -8.18
C SER A 397 21.91 0.66 -9.17
N GLY A 398 22.98 1.36 -8.83
CA GLY A 398 23.58 2.32 -9.73
C GLY A 398 22.96 3.72 -9.70
N ARG A 399 22.03 4.02 -8.79
CA ARG A 399 21.64 5.42 -8.53
C ARG A 399 22.62 6.09 -7.57
N ASN A 400 22.63 5.61 -6.33
CA ASN A 400 23.36 6.20 -5.21
C ASN A 400 24.45 5.26 -4.65
N ASP A 401 24.25 3.96 -4.83
CA ASP A 401 25.13 2.87 -4.42
C ASP A 401 25.02 1.73 -5.44
N SER A 402 25.73 0.62 -5.20
CA SER A 402 25.80 -0.53 -6.11
C SER A 402 24.79 -1.65 -5.76
N TYR A 403 23.74 -1.36 -4.99
CA TYR A 403 22.79 -2.36 -4.51
C TYR A 403 21.34 -2.06 -4.91
N ASN A 404 20.60 -3.11 -5.24
CA ASN A 404 19.16 -3.06 -5.44
C ASN A 404 18.47 -3.31 -4.09
N THR A 405 17.46 -2.51 -3.77
CA THR A 405 16.81 -2.54 -2.45
C THR A 405 15.30 -2.48 -2.57
N VAL A 406 14.62 -3.16 -1.66
CA VAL A 406 13.18 -3.09 -1.45
C VAL A 406 12.89 -3.22 0.04
N GLY A 407 11.92 -2.46 0.54
CA GLY A 407 11.58 -2.46 1.95
C GLY A 407 10.41 -1.55 2.26
N SER A 408 10.25 -1.20 3.55
CA SER A 408 9.18 -0.34 4.00
C SER A 408 9.69 0.83 4.86
N LYS A 409 9.00 1.96 4.75
CA LYS A 409 9.24 3.18 5.53
C LYS A 409 7.95 3.57 6.27
N PHE A 410 8.03 3.75 7.58
CA PHE A 410 6.89 4.13 8.42
C PHE A 410 6.88 5.62 8.70
N GLN A 411 5.79 6.32 8.37
CA GLN A 411 5.58 7.72 8.72
C GLN A 411 5.06 7.83 10.15
N ILE A 412 5.86 8.36 11.07
CA ILE A 412 5.53 8.43 12.52
C ILE A 412 4.70 9.66 12.84
N SER A 413 5.08 10.82 12.30
CA SER A 413 4.39 12.08 12.51
C SER A 413 4.20 12.85 11.21
N SER A 414 3.03 13.47 11.08
CA SER A 414 2.64 14.28 9.93
C SER A 414 2.95 15.75 10.15
N MET A 415 3.29 16.47 9.08
CA MET A 415 3.49 17.92 9.09
C MET A 415 2.91 18.53 7.82
N ASP A 416 2.36 19.75 7.93
CA ASP A 416 1.97 20.60 6.82
C ASP A 416 2.22 22.08 7.17
N PHE A 417 2.15 22.97 6.20
CA PHE A 417 2.34 24.41 6.42
C PHE A 417 1.01 25.15 6.46
N TYR A 418 0.79 25.94 7.52
CA TYR A 418 -0.26 26.94 7.53
C TYR A 418 0.24 28.27 6.96
N THR A 419 -0.29 28.64 5.80
CA THR A 419 0.11 29.86 5.09
C THR A 419 -0.85 31.02 5.38
N LEU A 420 -0.35 32.05 6.05
CA LEU A 420 -1.03 33.33 6.24
C LEU A 420 -0.62 34.30 5.13
N THR A 421 -1.60 34.81 4.39
CA THR A 421 -1.38 35.86 3.37
C THR A 421 -2.07 37.15 3.81
N SER A 422 -1.32 38.24 3.87
CA SER A 422 -1.83 39.58 4.12
C SER A 422 -1.29 40.55 3.07
N GLY A 423 -2.16 41.00 2.17
CA GLY A 423 -1.78 41.82 1.02
C GLY A 423 -0.79 41.07 0.11
N THR A 424 0.43 41.58 -0.01
CA THR A 424 1.53 40.96 -0.80
C THR A 424 2.50 40.13 0.04
N LYS A 425 2.31 40.03 1.37
CA LYS A 425 3.18 39.26 2.26
C LYS A 425 2.55 37.90 2.58
N THR A 426 3.32 36.85 2.34
CA THR A 426 2.96 35.48 2.65
C THR A 426 3.95 34.94 3.68
N SER A 427 3.45 34.37 4.76
CA SER A 427 4.23 33.71 5.81
C SER A 427 3.64 32.33 6.08
N SER A 428 4.49 31.31 6.13
CA SER A 428 4.07 29.92 6.42
C SER A 428 4.63 29.47 7.76
N VAL A 429 3.82 28.76 8.54
CA VAL A 429 4.21 28.18 9.84
C VAL A 429 3.97 26.67 9.77
N PRO A 430 4.95 25.83 10.15
CA PRO A 430 4.75 24.39 10.19
C PRO A 430 3.74 24.00 11.28
N MET A 431 2.85 23.09 10.92
CA MET A 431 1.81 22.50 11.75
C MET A 431 2.08 21.01 11.88
N PHE A 432 2.39 20.58 13.09
CA PHE A 432 2.66 19.18 13.39
C PHE A 432 1.42 18.47 13.91
N GLN A 433 1.30 17.19 13.58
CA GLN A 433 0.35 16.29 14.21
C GLN A 433 0.59 16.25 15.73
N LYS A 434 -0.48 16.48 16.51
CA LYS A 434 -0.39 16.63 17.96
C LYS A 434 -0.15 15.33 18.73
N LYS A 435 -0.70 14.22 18.21
CA LYS A 435 -0.62 12.88 18.82
C LYS A 435 -0.05 11.89 17.80
N ARG A 436 0.97 11.12 18.17
CA ARG A 436 1.50 10.02 17.35
C ARG A 436 0.83 8.68 17.66
N TYR A 437 1.00 7.71 16.77
CA TYR A 437 0.69 6.33 17.07
C TYR A 437 1.75 5.74 18.01
N GLU A 438 1.31 4.93 18.95
CA GLU A 438 2.19 4.31 19.96
C GLU A 438 2.23 2.78 19.85
N GLY A 439 1.40 2.15 19.01
CA GLY A 439 1.46 0.72 18.81
C GLY A 439 2.73 0.30 18.05
N ASP A 440 2.95 -1.01 18.00
CA ASP A 440 4.13 -1.58 17.37
C ASP A 440 4.09 -1.41 15.85
N LEU A 441 5.27 -1.31 15.25
CA LEU A 441 5.47 -1.33 13.81
C LEU A 441 6.27 -2.60 13.50
N SER A 442 5.74 -3.48 12.65
CA SER A 442 6.41 -4.77 12.44
C SER A 442 6.38 -5.29 11.01
N ILE A 443 7.46 -5.95 10.63
CA ILE A 443 7.64 -6.60 9.33
C ILE A 443 8.01 -8.07 9.58
N ARG A 444 7.28 -8.98 8.96
CA ARG A 444 7.54 -10.42 8.94
C ARG A 444 8.21 -10.80 7.64
N TYR A 445 9.41 -11.35 7.73
CA TYR A 445 10.22 -11.81 6.60
C TYR A 445 10.14 -13.31 6.45
N SER A 446 9.84 -13.75 5.24
CA SER A 446 9.85 -15.14 4.79
C SER A 446 10.97 -15.36 3.79
N PHE A 447 11.54 -16.56 3.81
CA PHE A 447 12.67 -16.94 2.97
C PHE A 447 12.26 -18.10 2.08
N LEU A 448 12.40 -17.92 0.77
CA LEU A 448 11.97 -18.84 -0.27
C LEU A 448 13.18 -19.24 -1.11
N SER A 449 13.20 -20.47 -1.61
CA SER A 449 14.31 -20.98 -2.42
C SER A 449 13.86 -21.99 -3.48
N GLY A 450 14.67 -22.16 -4.52
CA GLY A 450 14.38 -23.04 -5.65
C GLY A 450 13.16 -22.56 -6.46
N GLU A 451 12.28 -23.48 -6.83
CA GLU A 451 11.09 -23.20 -7.67
C GLU A 451 10.08 -22.28 -6.99
N THR A 452 10.09 -22.16 -5.66
CA THR A 452 9.17 -21.27 -4.93
C THR A 452 9.76 -19.88 -4.69
N SER A 453 10.95 -19.57 -5.23
CA SER A 453 11.61 -18.28 -5.04
C SER A 453 11.06 -17.15 -5.92
N ASP A 454 10.01 -17.41 -6.70
CA ASP A 454 9.42 -16.43 -7.60
C ASP A 454 8.23 -15.67 -6.96
N TYR A 455 7.62 -14.76 -7.73
CA TYR A 455 6.50 -13.94 -7.24
C TYR A 455 5.22 -14.77 -7.04
N VAL A 456 5.11 -15.94 -7.67
CA VAL A 456 4.01 -16.88 -7.45
C VAL A 456 4.18 -17.55 -6.09
N GLY A 457 5.40 -17.96 -5.74
CA GLY A 457 5.76 -18.44 -4.41
C GLY A 457 5.55 -17.39 -3.32
N MET A 458 5.94 -16.14 -3.56
CA MET A 458 5.67 -15.01 -2.65
C MET A 458 4.16 -14.80 -2.43
N ALA A 459 3.36 -14.83 -3.50
CA ALA A 459 1.90 -14.70 -3.41
C ALA A 459 1.26 -15.89 -2.67
N ALA A 460 1.77 -17.11 -2.87
CA ALA A 460 1.32 -18.30 -2.16
C ALA A 460 1.64 -18.22 -0.65
N GLU A 461 2.82 -17.71 -0.28
CA GLU A 461 3.19 -17.46 1.12
C GLU A 461 2.23 -16.45 1.76
N TYR A 462 1.93 -15.34 1.07
CA TYR A 462 0.98 -14.36 1.58
C TYR A 462 -0.44 -14.91 1.70
N ARG A 463 -0.89 -15.73 0.73
CA ARG A 463 -2.18 -16.42 0.79
C ARG A 463 -2.27 -17.32 2.03
N ASN A 464 -1.24 -18.13 2.29
CA ASN A 464 -1.18 -18.99 3.46
C ASN A 464 -1.20 -18.18 4.76
N TYR A 465 -0.48 -17.06 4.80
CA TYR A 465 -0.52 -16.12 5.92
C TYR A 465 -1.93 -15.61 6.18
N LEU A 466 -2.65 -15.16 5.14
CA LEU A 466 -4.03 -14.68 5.25
C LEU A 466 -4.97 -15.78 5.77
N ILE A 467 -4.89 -16.99 5.19
CA ILE A 467 -5.72 -18.13 5.60
C ILE A 467 -5.49 -18.46 7.06
N GLN A 468 -4.24 -18.57 7.51
CA GLN A 468 -3.92 -18.90 8.90
C GLN A 468 -4.34 -17.79 9.86
N LYS A 469 -4.11 -16.53 9.50
CA LYS A 469 -4.41 -15.37 10.36
C LYS A 469 -5.91 -15.11 10.51
N PHE A 470 -6.68 -15.29 9.45
CA PHE A 470 -8.09 -14.90 9.41
C PHE A 470 -9.06 -16.07 9.24
N ASN A 471 -8.55 -17.30 9.13
CA ASN A 471 -9.35 -18.51 8.89
C ASN A 471 -10.25 -18.37 7.65
N ILE A 472 -9.70 -17.83 6.57
CA ILE A 472 -10.43 -17.63 5.30
C ILE A 472 -10.70 -18.99 4.67
N GLN A 473 -11.95 -19.20 4.23
CA GLN A 473 -12.40 -20.45 3.64
C GLN A 473 -12.24 -20.44 2.13
N LYS A 474 -11.92 -21.59 1.55
CA LYS A 474 -11.84 -21.77 0.11
C LYS A 474 -13.25 -21.71 -0.49
N LEU A 475 -13.39 -21.15 -1.69
CA LEU A 475 -14.67 -21.10 -2.38
C LEU A 475 -15.20 -22.49 -2.72
N ASP A 476 -16.52 -22.64 -2.65
CA ASP A 476 -17.18 -23.85 -3.12
C ASP A 476 -17.11 -23.98 -4.64
N LYS A 477 -17.10 -25.23 -5.12
CA LYS A 477 -17.27 -25.52 -6.54
C LYS A 477 -18.72 -25.25 -6.93
N VAL A 478 -18.91 -24.45 -7.97
CA VAL A 478 -20.22 -24.09 -8.54
C VAL A 478 -20.22 -24.37 -10.03
N GLU A 479 -21.41 -24.49 -10.63
CA GLU A 479 -21.54 -24.79 -12.07
C GLU A 479 -21.16 -23.59 -12.94
N ASP A 480 -21.48 -22.37 -12.49
CA ASP A 480 -21.25 -21.13 -13.22
C ASP A 480 -20.39 -20.13 -12.44
N SER A 481 -19.51 -19.44 -13.16
CA SER A 481 -18.80 -18.27 -12.64
C SER A 481 -19.78 -17.11 -12.41
N PRO A 482 -19.62 -16.31 -11.34
CA PRO A 482 -20.47 -15.15 -11.12
C PRO A 482 -20.39 -14.13 -12.26
N PHE A 483 -21.54 -13.56 -12.60
CA PHE A 483 -21.66 -12.34 -13.38
C PHE A 483 -21.95 -11.17 -12.43
N VAL A 484 -20.99 -10.27 -12.26
CA VAL A 484 -21.19 -9.07 -11.44
C VAL A 484 -21.91 -8.01 -12.26
N MET A 485 -23.06 -7.56 -11.77
CA MET A 485 -23.85 -6.49 -12.37
C MET A 485 -23.96 -5.32 -11.39
N GLU A 486 -23.48 -4.15 -11.77
CA GLU A 486 -23.79 -2.91 -11.06
C GLU A 486 -24.93 -2.16 -11.73
N LEU A 487 -25.98 -1.86 -10.97
CA LEU A 487 -27.07 -1.00 -11.40
C LEU A 487 -27.04 0.34 -10.68
N VAL A 488 -27.10 1.42 -11.45
CA VAL A 488 -27.25 2.77 -10.90
C VAL A 488 -28.74 3.10 -10.75
N GLY A 489 -29.14 3.33 -9.51
CA GLY A 489 -30.51 3.56 -9.08
C GLY A 489 -30.98 4.99 -9.29
N ALA A 490 -30.61 5.88 -8.36
CA ALA A 490 -31.01 7.29 -8.40
C ALA A 490 -29.84 8.22 -8.13
N PHE A 491 -29.97 9.47 -8.54
CA PHE A 491 -29.01 10.55 -8.25
C PHE A 491 -29.73 11.88 -8.02
N ARG A 492 -29.00 12.88 -7.52
CA ARG A 492 -29.49 14.24 -7.28
C ARG A 492 -29.21 15.11 -8.50
N VAL A 493 -30.21 15.85 -8.96
CA VAL A 493 -30.09 16.79 -10.08
C VAL A 493 -30.70 18.14 -9.73
N ASP A 494 -30.06 19.20 -10.17
CA ASP A 494 -30.61 20.55 -10.10
C ASP A 494 -31.65 20.75 -11.21
N LYS A 495 -32.84 21.19 -10.82
CA LYS A 495 -33.92 21.55 -11.74
C LYS A 495 -34.33 22.99 -11.49
N SER A 496 -35.00 23.59 -12.46
CA SER A 496 -35.63 24.89 -12.28
C SER A 496 -37.13 24.79 -12.51
N PHE A 497 -37.89 25.54 -11.72
CA PHE A 497 -39.31 25.77 -11.95
C PHE A 497 -39.54 27.28 -11.98
N LEU A 498 -40.00 27.80 -13.13
CA LEU A 498 -40.14 29.25 -13.37
C LEU A 498 -38.87 30.07 -13.05
N GLY A 499 -37.69 29.49 -13.32
CA GLY A 499 -36.40 30.13 -13.05
C GLY A 499 -35.89 30.00 -11.61
N ILE A 500 -36.67 29.39 -10.70
CA ILE A 500 -36.24 29.11 -9.32
C ILE A 500 -35.57 27.72 -9.29
N PRO A 501 -34.28 27.63 -8.98
CA PRO A 501 -33.59 26.36 -8.87
C PRO A 501 -34.06 25.58 -7.63
N TYR A 502 -34.18 24.26 -7.76
CA TYR A 502 -34.44 23.33 -6.68
C TYR A 502 -33.79 21.98 -6.97
N GLU A 503 -33.38 21.28 -5.91
CA GLU A 503 -32.80 19.95 -6.05
C GLU A 503 -33.90 18.87 -6.10
N ALA A 504 -33.76 17.92 -7.02
CA ALA A 504 -34.65 16.77 -7.14
C ALA A 504 -33.86 15.46 -7.24
N THR A 505 -34.40 14.39 -6.68
CA THR A 505 -33.89 13.04 -6.95
C THR A 505 -34.43 12.55 -8.29
N GLN A 506 -33.59 12.00 -9.16
CA GLN A 506 -33.96 11.43 -10.45
C GLN A 506 -33.62 9.94 -10.48
N SER A 507 -34.54 9.14 -11.03
CA SER A 507 -34.36 7.68 -11.20
C SER A 507 -33.69 7.38 -12.54
N LEU A 508 -32.67 6.52 -12.49
CA LEU A 508 -31.98 5.90 -13.62
C LEU A 508 -32.41 4.45 -13.79
N THR A 509 -32.52 3.69 -12.70
CA THR A 509 -33.06 2.32 -12.69
C THR A 509 -33.91 2.13 -11.45
N SER A 510 -35.20 1.85 -11.62
CA SER A 510 -36.11 1.47 -10.53
C SER A 510 -35.93 0.02 -10.11
N PHE A 511 -36.42 -0.34 -8.93
CA PHE A 511 -36.34 -1.72 -8.44
C PHE A 511 -37.11 -2.71 -9.33
N ALA A 512 -38.22 -2.26 -9.93
CA ALA A 512 -38.99 -3.06 -10.89
C ALA A 512 -38.23 -3.27 -12.21
N GLU A 513 -37.56 -2.24 -12.72
CA GLU A 513 -36.70 -2.35 -13.90
C GLU A 513 -35.52 -3.29 -13.61
N ALA A 514 -34.86 -3.15 -12.46
CA ALA A 514 -33.79 -4.06 -12.06
C ALA A 514 -34.24 -5.53 -12.01
N LYS A 515 -35.43 -5.80 -11.47
CA LYS A 515 -36.02 -7.15 -11.48
C LYS A 515 -36.22 -7.67 -12.91
N ASN A 516 -36.73 -6.83 -13.81
CA ASN A 516 -36.94 -7.21 -15.21
C ASN A 516 -35.61 -7.48 -15.92
N LEU A 517 -34.58 -6.67 -15.68
CA LEU A 517 -33.23 -6.86 -16.23
C LEU A 517 -32.60 -8.16 -15.71
N LEU A 518 -32.74 -8.47 -14.42
CA LEU A 518 -32.29 -9.76 -13.87
C LEU A 518 -32.99 -10.94 -14.56
N GLN A 519 -34.32 -10.85 -14.75
CA GLN A 519 -35.06 -11.88 -15.48
C GLN A 519 -34.58 -12.01 -16.93
N GLU A 520 -34.29 -10.89 -17.61
CA GLU A 520 -33.76 -10.89 -18.97
C GLU A 520 -32.41 -11.59 -19.06
N LEU A 521 -31.49 -11.36 -18.10
CA LEU A 521 -30.22 -12.09 -18.02
C LEU A 521 -30.43 -13.59 -17.76
N MET A 522 -31.31 -13.96 -16.82
CA MET A 522 -31.63 -15.36 -16.52
C MET A 522 -32.25 -16.08 -17.72
N ASP A 523 -33.10 -15.40 -18.49
CA ASP A 523 -33.70 -15.93 -19.73
C ASP A 523 -32.64 -16.16 -20.82
N THR A 524 -31.49 -15.50 -20.72
CA THR A 524 -30.32 -15.73 -21.57
C THR A 524 -29.34 -16.78 -21.03
N ASP A 525 -29.69 -17.53 -19.99
CA ASP A 525 -28.88 -18.57 -19.35
C ASP A 525 -27.71 -18.05 -18.50
N ILE A 526 -27.87 -16.87 -17.89
CA ILE A 526 -26.96 -16.33 -16.88
C ILE A 526 -27.64 -16.46 -15.52
N GLN A 527 -27.33 -17.52 -14.78
CA GLN A 527 -28.02 -17.86 -13.53
C GLN A 527 -27.31 -17.32 -12.29
N HIS A 528 -25.96 -17.34 -12.27
CA HIS A 528 -25.18 -16.89 -11.12
C HIS A 528 -24.84 -15.40 -11.24
N ILE A 529 -25.65 -14.55 -10.61
CA ILE A 529 -25.53 -13.09 -10.70
C ILE A 529 -25.28 -12.49 -9.31
N ASP A 530 -24.31 -11.58 -9.24
CA ASP A 530 -24.09 -10.69 -8.09
C ASP A 530 -24.47 -9.26 -8.48
N LEU A 531 -25.61 -8.80 -7.95
CA LEU A 531 -26.16 -7.46 -8.17
C LEU A 531 -25.64 -6.47 -7.12
N ARG A 532 -24.79 -5.54 -7.53
CA ARG A 532 -24.47 -4.32 -6.79
C ARG A 532 -25.44 -3.20 -7.15
N TYR A 533 -26.14 -2.61 -6.18
CA TYR A 533 -27.15 -1.57 -6.45
C TYR A 533 -26.77 -0.22 -5.84
N VAL A 534 -26.30 0.71 -6.68
CA VAL A 534 -25.79 2.03 -6.26
C VAL A 534 -26.90 3.06 -6.24
N GLY A 535 -26.99 3.86 -5.16
CA GLY A 535 -27.94 4.97 -5.07
C GLY A 535 -29.39 4.57 -4.82
N TRP A 536 -29.61 3.51 -4.04
CA TRP A 536 -30.93 2.98 -3.70
C TRP A 536 -31.70 3.78 -2.62
N PHE A 537 -31.02 4.62 -1.84
CA PHE A 537 -31.60 5.33 -0.69
C PHE A 537 -31.21 6.82 -0.62
N ASN A 538 -31.94 7.55 0.23
CA ASN A 538 -31.78 8.96 0.54
C ASN A 538 -31.72 9.85 -0.73
N ASP A 539 -30.54 10.36 -1.06
CA ASP A 539 -30.33 11.30 -2.16
C ASP A 539 -29.75 10.63 -3.43
N GLY A 540 -29.65 9.30 -3.46
CA GLY A 540 -29.10 8.55 -4.58
C GLY A 540 -27.61 8.26 -4.43
N ILE A 541 -26.85 8.27 -5.54
CA ILE A 541 -25.41 7.95 -5.58
C ILE A 541 -24.65 8.71 -4.46
N ARG A 542 -24.77 10.04 -4.43
CA ARG A 542 -24.24 10.90 -3.36
C ARG A 542 -25.28 11.08 -2.24
N HIS A 543 -25.57 10.01 -1.52
CA HIS A 543 -26.60 10.00 -0.48
C HIS A 543 -26.26 10.92 0.71
N SER A 544 -27.29 11.45 1.39
CA SER A 544 -27.11 11.98 2.75
C SER A 544 -26.70 10.88 3.74
N SER A 545 -26.29 11.27 4.96
CA SER A 545 -25.73 10.35 5.97
C SER A 545 -26.50 9.02 6.06
N PRO A 546 -25.80 7.87 5.97
CA PRO A 546 -26.41 6.54 6.05
C PRO A 546 -26.84 6.17 7.47
N ALA A 547 -26.65 7.04 8.47
CA ALA A 547 -27.14 6.83 9.83
C ALA A 547 -28.68 6.71 9.91
N SER A 548 -29.41 7.12 8.87
CA SER A 548 -30.82 6.79 8.70
C SER A 548 -31.13 6.56 7.22
N ILE A 549 -31.93 5.53 6.95
CA ILE A 549 -32.20 5.03 5.61
C ILE A 549 -33.62 5.39 5.19
N LYS A 550 -33.75 6.21 4.15
CA LYS A 550 -35.01 6.46 3.44
C LYS A 550 -34.90 5.91 2.03
N VAL A 551 -35.47 4.72 1.80
CA VAL A 551 -35.50 4.12 0.45
C VAL A 551 -36.14 5.11 -0.53
N VAL A 552 -35.51 5.31 -1.71
CA VAL A 552 -35.95 6.33 -2.66
C VAL A 552 -37.33 5.96 -3.23
N ASN A 553 -38.35 6.78 -2.95
CA ASN A 553 -39.71 6.54 -3.43
C ASN A 553 -39.80 6.45 -4.97
N LYS A 554 -39.00 7.25 -5.70
CA LYS A 554 -38.96 7.22 -7.17
C LYS A 554 -38.39 5.92 -7.76
N LEU A 555 -37.77 5.07 -6.93
CA LEU A 555 -37.32 3.73 -7.33
C LEU A 555 -38.37 2.64 -7.07
N GLY A 556 -39.49 2.98 -6.42
CA GLY A 556 -40.50 2.03 -5.95
C GLY A 556 -40.62 1.95 -4.42
N GLY A 557 -39.80 2.71 -3.68
CA GLY A 557 -39.85 2.75 -2.22
C GLY A 557 -39.53 1.41 -1.56
N LYS A 558 -39.92 1.26 -0.29
CA LYS A 558 -39.63 0.04 0.50
C LYS A 558 -40.27 -1.22 -0.08
N GLU A 559 -41.45 -1.10 -0.68
CA GLU A 559 -42.15 -2.24 -1.29
C GLU A 559 -41.41 -2.76 -2.51
N GLY A 560 -41.03 -1.88 -3.45
CA GLY A 560 -40.25 -2.29 -4.61
C GLY A 560 -38.88 -2.88 -4.25
N LEU A 561 -38.21 -2.35 -3.21
CA LEU A 561 -36.97 -2.92 -2.70
C LEU A 561 -37.17 -4.33 -2.15
N ARG A 562 -38.26 -4.55 -1.39
CA ARG A 562 -38.61 -5.88 -0.85
C ARG A 562 -38.90 -6.88 -1.96
N GLU A 563 -39.65 -6.47 -2.99
CA GLU A 563 -39.92 -7.33 -4.15
C GLU A 563 -38.64 -7.74 -4.90
N LEU A 564 -37.70 -6.80 -5.07
CA LEU A 564 -36.41 -7.10 -5.69
C LEU A 564 -35.57 -8.03 -4.81
N ALA A 565 -35.53 -7.80 -3.49
CA ALA A 565 -34.80 -8.66 -2.56
C ALA A 565 -35.39 -10.08 -2.50
N ASP A 566 -36.73 -10.20 -2.44
CA ASP A 566 -37.43 -11.49 -2.45
C ASP A 566 -37.17 -12.23 -3.78
N PHE A 567 -37.16 -11.51 -4.91
CA PHE A 567 -36.81 -12.08 -6.21
C PHE A 567 -35.35 -12.56 -6.25
N ALA A 568 -34.42 -11.75 -5.76
CA ALA A 568 -33.01 -12.11 -5.73
C ALA A 568 -32.78 -13.37 -4.88
N GLN A 569 -33.35 -13.40 -3.67
CA GLN A 569 -33.24 -14.55 -2.77
C GLN A 569 -33.85 -15.82 -3.36
N LYS A 570 -35.03 -15.72 -3.98
CA LYS A 570 -35.70 -16.88 -4.60
C LYS A 570 -34.88 -17.52 -5.72
N ASN A 571 -34.10 -16.72 -6.43
CA ASN A 571 -33.32 -17.16 -7.59
C ASN A 571 -31.82 -17.31 -7.29
N GLY A 572 -31.40 -17.22 -6.02
CA GLY A 572 -29.99 -17.36 -5.63
C GLY A 572 -29.06 -16.24 -6.12
N ILE A 573 -29.61 -15.05 -6.38
CA ILE A 573 -28.87 -13.86 -6.81
C ILE A 573 -28.30 -13.15 -5.58
N GLY A 574 -26.99 -12.88 -5.58
CA GLY A 574 -26.34 -12.06 -4.56
C GLY A 574 -26.80 -10.61 -4.69
N PHE A 575 -27.53 -10.08 -3.70
CA PHE A 575 -28.02 -8.69 -3.74
C PHE A 575 -27.29 -7.81 -2.73
N TYR A 576 -26.52 -6.85 -3.25
CA TYR A 576 -25.62 -5.97 -2.51
C TYR A 576 -26.01 -4.50 -2.69
N PRO A 577 -26.95 -3.97 -1.88
CA PRO A 577 -27.22 -2.54 -1.80
C PRO A 577 -25.96 -1.78 -1.39
N ASP A 578 -25.53 -0.83 -2.21
CA ASP A 578 -24.26 -0.13 -2.02
C ASP A 578 -24.39 1.09 -1.11
N THR A 579 -23.42 1.25 -0.21
CA THR A 579 -23.38 2.35 0.77
C THR A 579 -21.96 2.90 0.93
N ALA A 580 -21.82 4.22 0.93
CA ALA A 580 -20.61 4.92 1.35
C ALA A 580 -20.69 5.28 2.84
N PHE A 581 -19.67 4.96 3.61
CA PHE A 581 -19.60 5.28 5.04
C PHE A 581 -18.50 6.27 5.41
N LEU A 582 -17.45 6.39 4.59
CA LEU A 582 -16.31 7.28 4.81
C LEU A 582 -16.43 8.57 3.99
N GLU A 583 -17.14 8.55 2.87
CA GLU A 583 -17.43 9.72 2.05
C GLU A 583 -18.72 10.41 2.49
N LYS A 584 -18.62 11.69 2.86
CA LYS A 584 -19.75 12.50 3.33
C LYS A 584 -20.08 13.60 2.31
N TYR A 585 -21.19 13.43 1.59
CA TYR A 585 -21.58 14.34 0.51
C TYR A 585 -22.36 15.59 0.96
N LYS A 586 -22.90 15.63 2.19
CA LYS A 586 -23.74 16.74 2.68
C LYS A 586 -23.40 17.20 4.09
N GLY A 587 -23.23 18.51 4.23
CA GLY A 587 -22.87 19.19 5.49
C GLY A 587 -21.47 18.83 5.96
N SER A 588 -20.78 19.74 6.62
CA SER A 588 -19.42 19.47 7.10
C SER A 588 -19.37 18.88 8.51
N SER A 589 -20.46 18.93 9.28
CA SER A 589 -20.47 18.45 10.66
C SER A 589 -20.06 16.96 10.76
N GLY A 590 -19.03 16.71 11.56
CA GLY A 590 -18.43 15.37 11.75
C GLY A 590 -17.45 14.96 10.66
N SER A 591 -17.01 15.88 9.80
CA SER A 591 -15.86 15.63 8.90
C SER A 591 -14.56 15.58 9.68
N ALA A 592 -13.57 14.88 9.14
CA ALA A 592 -12.18 15.01 9.56
C ALA A 592 -11.67 16.42 9.28
N THR A 593 -10.54 16.75 9.89
CA THR A 593 -9.83 18.02 9.68
C THR A 593 -8.45 17.80 9.08
N TRP A 594 -8.03 18.76 8.25
CA TRP A 594 -6.65 18.92 7.79
C TRP A 594 -5.74 19.38 8.94
N LEU A 595 -4.42 19.29 8.75
CA LEU A 595 -3.43 19.77 9.72
C LEU A 595 -3.54 21.28 10.00
N ASP A 596 -4.02 22.06 9.02
CA ASP A 596 -4.30 23.49 9.16
C ASP A 596 -5.64 23.81 9.87
N ARG A 597 -6.34 22.77 10.36
CA ARG A 597 -7.66 22.83 11.02
C ARG A 597 -8.83 23.11 10.08
N GLY A 598 -8.62 23.20 8.78
CA GLY A 598 -9.67 23.21 7.77
C GLY A 598 -10.45 21.90 7.75
N GLU A 599 -11.69 21.95 7.28
CA GLU A 599 -12.49 20.73 7.05
C GLU A 599 -11.89 19.94 5.88
N ALA A 600 -11.74 18.62 6.05
CA ALA A 600 -11.15 17.78 5.02
C ALA A 600 -12.09 17.60 3.82
N LYS A 601 -11.90 18.43 2.79
CA LYS A 601 -12.68 18.46 1.55
C LYS A 601 -11.90 17.85 0.39
N VAL A 602 -12.57 17.01 -0.38
CA VAL A 602 -12.03 16.43 -1.60
C VAL A 602 -12.72 17.07 -2.80
N TYR A 603 -11.92 17.46 -3.79
CA TYR A 603 -12.36 18.05 -5.05
C TYR A 603 -11.87 17.21 -6.21
N GLN A 604 -12.54 17.32 -7.36
CA GLN A 604 -12.03 16.76 -8.61
C GLN A 604 -10.87 17.62 -9.14
N TYR A 605 -10.02 17.02 -9.97
CA TYR A 605 -8.91 17.72 -10.60
C TYR A 605 -9.26 18.04 -12.04
N ASN A 606 -8.74 19.16 -12.54
CA ASN A 606 -8.81 19.47 -13.95
C ASN A 606 -7.87 18.52 -14.71
N PRO A 607 -8.37 17.70 -15.66
CA PRO A 607 -7.53 16.73 -16.35
C PRO A 607 -6.49 17.35 -17.30
N VAL A 608 -6.61 18.65 -17.61
CA VAL A 608 -5.69 19.38 -18.50
C VAL A 608 -4.64 20.16 -17.69
N MET A 609 -5.08 20.85 -16.64
CA MET A 609 -4.20 21.71 -15.82
C MET A 609 -3.59 20.97 -14.63
N TYR A 610 -4.11 19.78 -14.30
CA TYR A 610 -3.75 18.95 -13.13
C TYR A 610 -4.00 19.61 -11.77
N ASP A 611 -4.60 20.79 -11.73
CA ASP A 611 -4.91 21.51 -10.52
C ASP A 611 -6.26 21.08 -9.93
N GLN A 612 -6.39 21.29 -8.63
CA GLN A 612 -7.62 21.05 -7.89
C GLN A 612 -8.72 22.01 -8.34
N ASP A 613 -9.83 21.48 -8.88
CA ASP A 613 -10.97 22.28 -9.32
C ASP A 613 -11.92 22.53 -8.13
N THR A 614 -11.73 23.67 -7.47
CA THR A 614 -12.54 24.08 -6.31
C THR A 614 -14.03 24.28 -6.62
N SER A 615 -14.43 24.33 -7.89
CA SER A 615 -15.85 24.35 -8.28
C SER A 615 -16.48 22.96 -8.30
N LYS A 616 -15.67 21.90 -8.40
CA LYS A 616 -16.10 20.49 -8.47
C LYS A 616 -15.88 19.77 -7.15
N PHE A 617 -16.68 20.14 -6.16
CA PHE A 617 -16.70 19.46 -4.87
C PHE A 617 -17.12 17.98 -5.03
N SER A 618 -16.34 17.07 -4.43
CA SER A 618 -16.63 15.64 -4.41
C SER A 618 -17.33 15.25 -3.11
N HIS A 619 -16.62 15.34 -1.98
CA HIS A 619 -17.14 14.98 -0.65
C HIS A 619 -16.26 15.54 0.47
N TYR A 620 -16.79 15.52 1.69
CA TYR A 620 -16.01 15.62 2.92
C TYR A 620 -15.55 14.23 3.34
N ILE A 621 -14.36 14.13 3.93
CA ILE A 621 -13.93 12.91 4.60
C ILE A 621 -14.62 12.82 5.95
N LEU A 622 -15.30 11.71 6.24
CA LEU A 622 -15.89 11.48 7.55
C LEU A 622 -14.79 11.29 8.60
N SER A 623 -14.91 11.97 9.74
CA SER A 623 -14.03 11.69 10.89
C SER A 623 -14.23 10.24 11.36
N PRO A 624 -13.16 9.45 11.58
CA PRO A 624 -13.28 8.11 12.14
C PRO A 624 -14.04 8.07 13.47
N ALA A 625 -14.00 9.14 14.28
CA ALA A 625 -14.79 9.25 15.50
C ALA A 625 -16.31 9.28 15.27
N ALA A 626 -16.76 9.73 14.10
CA ALA A 626 -18.18 9.78 13.75
C ALA A 626 -18.70 8.44 13.19
N LEU A 627 -17.80 7.57 12.72
CA LEU A 627 -18.14 6.32 12.06
C LEU A 627 -18.99 5.37 12.94
N PRO A 628 -18.69 5.12 14.23
CA PRO A 628 -19.51 4.22 15.05
C PRO A 628 -20.97 4.68 15.18
N LYS A 629 -21.20 5.98 15.33
CA LYS A 629 -22.57 6.54 15.39
C LYS A 629 -23.32 6.30 14.08
N GLN A 630 -22.63 6.52 12.95
CA GLN A 630 -23.21 6.34 11.63
C GLN A 630 -23.58 4.88 11.37
N ILE A 631 -22.70 3.95 11.73
CA ILE A 631 -22.91 2.50 11.56
C ILE A 631 -24.05 2.00 12.46
N ASN A 632 -24.09 2.42 13.72
CA ASN A 632 -25.18 2.03 14.63
C ASN A 632 -26.56 2.49 14.12
N GLY A 633 -26.64 3.72 13.58
CA GLY A 633 -27.88 4.22 12.97
C GLY A 633 -28.26 3.44 11.71
N PHE A 634 -27.29 3.19 10.83
CA PHE A 634 -27.50 2.39 9.62
C PHE A 634 -28.05 0.99 9.96
N LEU A 635 -27.41 0.27 10.90
CA LEU A 635 -27.79 -1.08 11.29
C LEU A 635 -29.21 -1.15 11.85
N ALA A 636 -29.65 -0.14 12.59
CA ALA A 636 -31.01 -0.07 13.14
C ALA A 636 -32.08 -0.07 12.04
N ASP A 637 -31.87 0.71 10.97
CA ASP A 637 -32.79 0.77 9.84
C ASP A 637 -32.58 -0.41 8.88
N TYR A 638 -31.34 -0.84 8.64
CA TYR A 638 -30.99 -1.91 7.69
C TYR A 638 -31.57 -3.25 8.09
N LYS A 639 -31.51 -3.58 9.39
CA LYS A 639 -32.12 -4.80 9.94
C LYS A 639 -33.62 -4.88 9.67
N ALA A 640 -34.32 -3.75 9.69
CA ALA A 640 -35.76 -3.68 9.42
C ALA A 640 -36.10 -3.90 7.93
N LEU A 641 -35.12 -3.80 7.02
CA LEU A 641 -35.29 -4.07 5.59
C LEU A 641 -35.14 -5.56 5.24
N GLY A 642 -34.55 -6.37 6.13
CA GLY A 642 -34.39 -7.81 5.92
C GLY A 642 -33.40 -8.20 4.82
N LEU A 643 -32.50 -7.28 4.44
CA LEU A 643 -31.52 -7.48 3.39
C LEU A 643 -30.32 -8.30 3.89
N GLN A 644 -29.80 -9.21 3.04
CA GLN A 644 -28.75 -10.15 3.40
C GLN A 644 -27.36 -9.73 2.92
N GLY A 645 -27.23 -9.15 1.73
CA GLY A 645 -25.96 -8.63 1.22
C GLY A 645 -25.77 -7.15 1.56
N LEU A 646 -24.53 -6.65 1.49
CA LEU A 646 -24.19 -5.22 1.59
C LEU A 646 -22.94 -4.92 0.77
N SER A 647 -22.95 -3.84 -0.03
CA SER A 647 -21.75 -3.36 -0.72
C SER A 647 -21.14 -2.17 0.02
N LEU A 648 -19.85 -2.26 0.34
CA LEU A 648 -19.05 -1.23 0.99
C LEU A 648 -18.26 -0.43 -0.05
N ARG A 649 -18.75 0.76 -0.39
CA ARG A 649 -18.17 1.58 -1.47
C ARG A 649 -16.76 2.08 -1.16
N ASP A 650 -16.52 2.47 0.08
CA ASP A 650 -15.32 3.22 0.49
C ASP A 650 -14.56 2.56 1.65
N MET A 651 -15.23 1.80 2.52
CA MET A 651 -14.57 1.15 3.65
C MET A 651 -13.54 0.10 3.22
N GLY A 652 -13.62 -0.48 2.03
CA GLY A 652 -12.58 -1.38 1.49
C GLY A 652 -11.46 -0.68 0.72
N ASN A 653 -11.51 0.65 0.57
CA ASN A 653 -10.67 1.39 -0.37
C ASN A 653 -9.95 2.60 0.26
N GLN A 654 -10.35 3.06 1.45
CA GLN A 654 -9.86 4.32 2.02
C GLN A 654 -9.54 4.21 3.51
N VAL A 655 -8.44 4.85 3.91
CA VAL A 655 -8.05 5.04 5.31
C VAL A 655 -7.51 6.46 5.46
N ASN A 656 -8.19 7.27 6.27
CA ASN A 656 -7.90 8.69 6.42
C ASN A 656 -7.77 9.06 7.91
N SER A 657 -6.82 9.93 8.24
CA SER A 657 -6.62 10.45 9.60
C SER A 657 -7.71 11.46 10.01
N ASP A 658 -7.63 11.97 11.24
CA ASP A 658 -8.29 13.21 11.64
C ASP A 658 -7.34 14.06 12.50
N TYR A 659 -6.96 15.23 12.00
CA TYR A 659 -6.02 16.11 12.67
C TYR A 659 -6.66 17.08 13.67
N ASN A 660 -7.88 16.77 14.13
CA ASN A 660 -8.57 17.60 15.11
C ASN A 660 -7.71 17.71 16.39
N PRO A 661 -7.32 18.92 16.85
CA PRO A 661 -6.40 19.07 17.98
C PRO A 661 -6.92 18.53 19.31
N ASP A 662 -8.24 18.44 19.49
CA ASP A 662 -8.87 17.94 20.71
C ASP A 662 -9.07 16.42 20.66
N LYS A 663 -9.13 15.86 19.45
CA LYS A 663 -9.44 14.44 19.18
C LYS A 663 -8.66 13.93 17.98
N THR A 664 -7.33 14.04 18.03
CA THR A 664 -6.48 13.59 16.92
C THR A 664 -6.58 12.07 16.80
N ILE A 665 -6.83 11.58 15.59
CA ILE A 665 -6.89 10.17 15.25
C ILE A 665 -5.83 9.93 14.19
N THR A 666 -4.84 9.11 14.52
CA THR A 666 -3.80 8.71 13.57
C THR A 666 -4.38 7.79 12.50
N ARG A 667 -3.72 7.71 11.34
CA ARG A 667 -4.15 6.84 10.25
C ARG A 667 -4.30 5.37 10.64
N GLN A 668 -3.39 4.85 11.49
CA GLN A 668 -3.47 3.48 12.01
C GLN A 668 -4.65 3.31 12.99
N GLU A 669 -4.93 4.28 13.84
CA GLU A 669 -6.13 4.23 14.71
C GLU A 669 -7.42 4.28 13.89
N ALA A 670 -7.45 5.07 12.82
CA ALA A 670 -8.56 5.10 11.88
C ALA A 670 -8.79 3.74 11.22
N LEU A 671 -7.71 3.06 10.80
CA LEU A 671 -7.78 1.70 10.28
C LEU A 671 -8.44 0.73 11.27
N GLU A 672 -8.01 0.74 12.54
CA GLU A 672 -8.60 -0.12 13.57
C GLU A 672 -10.08 0.18 13.84
N MET A 673 -10.48 1.46 13.78
CA MET A 673 -11.88 1.86 13.87
C MET A 673 -12.71 1.35 12.68
N ILE A 674 -12.15 1.43 11.46
CA ILE A 674 -12.76 0.92 10.23
C ILE A 674 -12.93 -0.60 10.34
N LYS A 675 -11.88 -1.36 10.65
CA LYS A 675 -11.95 -2.83 10.84
C LYS A 675 -13.02 -3.21 11.85
N THR A 676 -13.05 -2.53 12.99
CA THR A 676 -14.07 -2.77 14.03
C THR A 676 -15.49 -2.53 13.52
N GLN A 677 -15.70 -1.47 12.73
CA GLN A 677 -17.03 -1.16 12.19
C GLN A 677 -17.40 -2.07 11.02
N THR A 678 -16.46 -2.44 10.14
CA THR A 678 -16.69 -3.43 9.07
C THR A 678 -17.11 -4.77 9.66
N ASN A 679 -16.44 -5.24 10.72
CA ASN A 679 -16.83 -6.46 11.41
C ASN A 679 -18.27 -6.39 11.95
N LYS A 680 -18.73 -5.25 12.47
CA LYS A 680 -20.13 -5.11 12.89
C LYS A 680 -21.11 -5.19 11.72
N LEU A 681 -20.76 -4.63 10.57
CA LEU A 681 -21.56 -4.74 9.36
C LEU A 681 -21.60 -6.19 8.88
N SER A 682 -20.47 -6.90 8.84
CA SER A 682 -20.38 -8.30 8.40
C SER A 682 -21.04 -9.29 9.36
N LEU A 683 -21.25 -8.94 10.63
CA LEU A 683 -22.05 -9.76 11.55
C LEU A 683 -23.57 -9.59 11.33
N GLN A 684 -24.00 -8.49 10.70
CA GLN A 684 -25.42 -8.22 10.43
C GLN A 684 -25.82 -8.57 9.00
N ALA A 685 -24.95 -8.31 8.01
CA ALA A 685 -25.10 -8.78 6.65
C ALA A 685 -24.54 -10.21 6.56
N GLN A 686 -25.20 -11.10 5.83
CA GLN A 686 -24.71 -12.46 5.62
C GLN A 686 -23.59 -12.52 4.58
N SER A 687 -23.55 -11.54 3.67
CA SER A 687 -22.48 -11.43 2.68
C SER A 687 -22.10 -9.98 2.42
N ILE A 688 -20.80 -9.73 2.26
CA ILE A 688 -20.23 -8.41 2.02
C ILE A 688 -19.51 -8.39 0.67
N MET A 689 -19.90 -7.42 -0.15
CA MET A 689 -19.13 -6.99 -1.31
C MET A 689 -18.29 -5.78 -0.93
N VAL A 690 -17.00 -5.78 -1.27
CA VAL A 690 -16.10 -4.66 -1.03
C VAL A 690 -15.60 -4.09 -2.34
N ASN A 691 -15.54 -2.76 -2.41
CA ASN A 691 -14.92 -2.06 -3.52
C ASN A 691 -13.42 -1.89 -3.27
N GLY A 692 -12.59 -2.26 -4.26
CA GLY A 692 -11.13 -2.15 -4.25
C GLY A 692 -10.42 -3.29 -3.54
N GLY A 693 -10.81 -3.62 -2.31
CA GLY A 693 -10.30 -4.78 -1.58
C GLY A 693 -8.89 -4.59 -1.01
N ASN A 694 -8.69 -3.55 -0.20
CA ASN A 694 -7.48 -3.41 0.61
C ASN A 694 -7.37 -4.55 1.64
N ALA A 695 -6.14 -4.93 2.00
CA ALA A 695 -5.87 -6.13 2.82
C ALA A 695 -6.68 -6.20 4.13
N TYR A 696 -6.91 -5.06 4.79
CA TYR A 696 -7.67 -5.00 6.04
C TYR A 696 -9.17 -5.31 5.89
N SER A 697 -9.73 -5.27 4.66
CA SER A 697 -11.13 -5.62 4.40
C SER A 697 -11.34 -7.08 4.04
N LEU A 698 -10.27 -7.79 3.65
CA LEU A 698 -10.31 -9.20 3.24
C LEU A 698 -10.96 -10.15 4.25
N PRO A 699 -10.78 -10.00 5.58
CA PRO A 699 -11.40 -10.91 6.56
C PRO A 699 -12.94 -10.84 6.58
N TYR A 700 -13.52 -9.83 5.94
CA TYR A 700 -14.96 -9.57 5.98
C TYR A 700 -15.63 -9.69 4.62
N ALA A 701 -14.86 -9.85 3.54
CA ALA A 701 -15.35 -9.79 2.16
C ALA A 701 -15.65 -11.19 1.60
N ASP A 702 -16.69 -11.30 0.78
CA ASP A 702 -16.94 -12.48 -0.05
C ASP A 702 -16.67 -12.15 -1.52
N VAL A 703 -17.11 -10.96 -1.96
CA VAL A 703 -16.95 -10.46 -3.32
C VAL A 703 -16.12 -9.18 -3.32
N ILE A 704 -15.13 -9.09 -4.20
CA ILE A 704 -14.27 -7.92 -4.37
C ILE A 704 -14.47 -7.37 -5.79
N VAL A 705 -15.03 -6.18 -5.90
CA VAL A 705 -15.18 -5.47 -7.19
C VAL A 705 -14.14 -4.35 -7.31
N ASN A 706 -13.79 -3.97 -8.54
CA ASN A 706 -12.69 -3.04 -8.80
C ASN A 706 -11.36 -3.51 -8.17
N ALA A 707 -11.15 -4.84 -8.13
CA ALA A 707 -9.84 -5.41 -7.88
C ALA A 707 -8.85 -4.93 -8.95
N PRO A 708 -7.60 -4.58 -8.60
CA PRO A 708 -6.67 -3.98 -9.54
C PRO A 708 -6.22 -5.04 -10.55
N THR A 709 -6.33 -4.76 -11.85
CA THR A 709 -5.99 -5.71 -12.94
C THR A 709 -4.68 -5.38 -13.65
N LYS A 710 -4.03 -4.29 -13.24
CA LYS A 710 -2.77 -3.75 -13.76
C LYS A 710 -2.02 -3.00 -12.65
N SER A 711 -0.76 -2.72 -12.89
CA SER A 711 0.07 -1.76 -12.14
C SER A 711 0.00 -0.35 -12.74
N SER A 712 0.64 0.61 -12.08
CA SER A 712 0.74 1.99 -12.55
C SER A 712 1.63 2.15 -13.79
N LEU A 713 2.37 1.11 -14.20
CA LEU A 713 3.36 1.15 -15.28
C LEU A 713 4.38 2.29 -15.10
N MET A 714 4.86 2.48 -13.86
CA MET A 714 5.87 3.49 -13.54
C MET A 714 7.14 3.26 -14.39
N ASN A 715 7.85 4.33 -14.72
CA ASN A 715 9.07 4.23 -15.54
C ASN A 715 10.12 3.25 -14.97
N ILE A 716 10.16 3.06 -13.64
CA ILE A 716 11.08 2.12 -12.98
C ILE A 716 10.64 0.65 -13.14
N THR A 717 9.34 0.36 -13.29
CA THR A 717 8.84 -1.02 -13.39
C THR A 717 9.07 -1.62 -14.77
N ASP A 718 9.40 -2.90 -14.82
CA ASP A 718 9.76 -3.66 -16.03
C ASP A 718 8.63 -4.56 -16.50
N GLN A 719 7.85 -5.11 -15.56
CA GLN A 719 6.79 -6.06 -15.86
C GLN A 719 5.59 -5.89 -14.92
N ASP A 720 4.39 -5.96 -15.49
CA ASP A 720 3.12 -6.06 -14.79
C ASP A 720 2.79 -7.54 -14.48
N ILE A 721 2.36 -7.85 -13.26
CA ILE A 721 2.05 -9.22 -12.82
C ILE A 721 0.75 -9.28 -12.01
N PRO A 722 -0.03 -10.38 -12.09
CA PRO A 722 -1.29 -10.53 -11.35
C PRO A 722 -1.07 -11.03 -9.92
N PHE A 723 -0.15 -10.42 -9.15
CA PHE A 723 0.18 -10.85 -7.78
C PHE A 723 -1.05 -10.84 -6.87
N TYR A 724 -1.88 -9.78 -6.95
CA TYR A 724 -3.12 -9.65 -6.19
C TYR A 724 -4.05 -10.84 -6.41
N GLN A 725 -4.20 -11.27 -7.66
CA GLN A 725 -5.06 -12.39 -8.03
C GLN A 725 -4.44 -13.73 -7.66
N ILE A 726 -3.12 -13.91 -7.84
CA ILE A 726 -2.44 -15.14 -7.40
C ILE A 726 -2.61 -15.33 -5.89
N ALA A 727 -2.53 -14.26 -5.11
CA ALA A 727 -2.68 -14.32 -3.65
C ALA A 727 -4.12 -14.62 -3.19
N LEU A 728 -5.15 -14.22 -3.95
CA LEU A 728 -6.54 -14.22 -3.45
C LEU A 728 -7.50 -15.16 -4.21
N HIS A 729 -7.22 -15.48 -5.47
CA HIS A 729 -8.10 -16.29 -6.30
C HIS A 729 -8.25 -17.72 -5.75
N GLY A 730 -9.48 -18.24 -5.79
CA GLY A 730 -9.88 -19.49 -5.14
C GLY A 730 -10.45 -19.31 -3.72
N TYR A 731 -10.33 -18.12 -3.13
CA TYR A 731 -10.86 -17.78 -1.80
C TYR A 731 -11.85 -16.59 -1.82
N TYR A 732 -11.80 -15.76 -2.86
CA TYR A 732 -12.68 -14.61 -3.06
C TYR A 732 -13.19 -14.57 -4.49
N ASP A 733 -14.44 -14.15 -4.70
CA ASP A 733 -14.89 -13.78 -6.04
C ASP A 733 -14.32 -12.40 -6.39
N LEU A 734 -13.42 -12.37 -7.38
CA LEU A 734 -12.72 -11.15 -7.77
C LEU A 734 -13.27 -10.63 -9.09
N ALA A 735 -13.62 -9.36 -9.15
CA ALA A 735 -13.96 -8.65 -10.38
C ALA A 735 -13.09 -7.41 -10.53
N GLY A 736 -12.63 -7.16 -11.76
CA GLY A 736 -11.86 -5.97 -12.12
C GLY A 736 -12.71 -4.69 -12.16
N SER A 737 -12.36 -3.74 -13.02
CA SER A 737 -13.24 -2.63 -13.39
C SER A 737 -14.42 -3.10 -14.26
N PRO A 738 -15.55 -2.37 -14.30
CA PRO A 738 -16.61 -2.66 -15.25
C PRO A 738 -16.08 -2.58 -16.69
N TYR A 739 -16.39 -3.56 -17.54
CA TYR A 739 -15.81 -3.68 -18.87
C TYR A 739 -16.14 -2.49 -19.77
N ASN A 740 -17.33 -1.93 -19.61
CA ASN A 740 -17.80 -0.74 -20.31
C ASN A 740 -17.29 0.59 -19.70
N MET A 741 -16.47 0.51 -18.65
CA MET A 741 -15.80 1.63 -18.00
C MET A 741 -14.26 1.49 -18.01
N ASP A 742 -13.72 0.42 -18.62
CA ASP A 742 -12.28 0.23 -18.73
C ASP A 742 -11.64 1.33 -19.59
N ASP A 743 -10.44 1.77 -19.22
CA ASP A 743 -9.72 2.87 -19.88
C ASP A 743 -9.49 2.62 -21.37
N LYS A 744 -9.31 1.35 -21.79
CA LYS A 744 -9.12 0.99 -23.20
C LYS A 744 -10.43 0.83 -23.96
N GLN A 745 -11.57 0.84 -23.26
CA GLN A 745 -12.91 0.64 -23.81
C GLN A 745 -12.98 -0.57 -24.76
N ASN A 746 -12.31 -1.67 -24.37
CA ASN A 746 -12.26 -2.90 -25.14
C ASN A 746 -12.63 -4.10 -24.25
N PRO A 747 -13.91 -4.48 -24.22
CA PRO A 747 -14.41 -5.60 -23.43
C PRO A 747 -13.74 -6.94 -23.72
N CYS A 748 -13.23 -7.15 -24.96
CA CYS A 748 -12.47 -8.36 -25.30
C CYS A 748 -11.17 -8.44 -24.49
N LEU A 749 -10.43 -7.34 -24.36
CA LEU A 749 -9.21 -7.31 -23.54
C LEU A 749 -9.51 -7.51 -22.06
N SER A 750 -10.62 -6.95 -21.57
CA SER A 750 -11.08 -7.17 -20.19
C SER A 750 -11.44 -8.64 -19.94
N MET A 751 -12.11 -9.29 -20.90
CA MET A 751 -12.40 -10.73 -20.86
C MET A 751 -11.11 -11.56 -20.84
N LEU A 752 -10.14 -11.26 -21.70
CA LEU A 752 -8.84 -11.95 -21.69
C LEU A 752 -8.14 -11.79 -20.33
N LYS A 753 -8.18 -10.59 -19.73
CA LYS A 753 -7.63 -10.39 -18.39
C LYS A 753 -8.37 -11.18 -17.32
N ALA A 754 -9.70 -11.27 -17.39
CA ALA A 754 -10.47 -12.14 -16.50
C ALA A 754 -10.08 -13.62 -16.66
N LEU A 755 -9.83 -14.09 -17.89
CA LEU A 755 -9.34 -15.44 -18.13
C LEU A 755 -7.92 -15.67 -17.59
N GLU A 756 -7.02 -14.69 -17.71
CA GLU A 756 -5.66 -14.76 -17.15
C GLU A 756 -5.69 -14.96 -15.63
N THR A 757 -6.62 -14.28 -14.95
CA THR A 757 -6.64 -14.16 -13.49
C THR A 757 -7.73 -14.98 -12.81
N GLY A 758 -8.60 -15.64 -13.56
CA GLY A 758 -9.78 -16.33 -13.05
C GLY A 758 -10.85 -15.39 -12.47
N SER A 759 -10.85 -14.11 -12.85
CA SER A 759 -11.77 -13.11 -12.31
C SER A 759 -13.16 -13.15 -12.97
N SER A 760 -14.19 -12.78 -12.21
CA SER A 760 -15.56 -12.61 -12.68
C SER A 760 -15.71 -11.44 -13.64
N LEU A 761 -16.65 -11.56 -14.57
CA LEU A 761 -17.06 -10.47 -15.45
C LEU A 761 -17.83 -9.42 -14.66
N TYR A 762 -17.70 -8.16 -15.08
CA TYR A 762 -18.35 -7.05 -14.39
C TYR A 762 -18.79 -5.97 -15.38
N TYR A 763 -20.06 -5.58 -15.29
CA TYR A 763 -20.64 -4.49 -16.05
C TYR A 763 -21.40 -3.50 -15.15
N GLN A 764 -21.37 -2.22 -15.53
CA GLN A 764 -22.11 -1.16 -14.86
C GLN A 764 -23.17 -0.59 -15.80
N TRP A 765 -24.43 -0.55 -15.38
CA TRP A 765 -25.55 -0.15 -16.21
C TRP A 765 -26.58 0.75 -15.52
N TYR A 766 -27.43 1.36 -16.34
CA TYR A 766 -28.77 1.81 -15.95
C TYR A 766 -29.82 1.62 -17.05
N ALA A 767 -31.09 1.66 -16.67
CA ALA A 767 -32.22 1.38 -17.56
C ALA A 767 -32.74 2.58 -18.37
N SER A 768 -32.73 3.77 -17.77
CA SER A 768 -33.36 4.96 -18.36
C SER A 768 -32.60 5.57 -19.55
N ASP A 769 -33.23 6.52 -20.24
CA ASP A 769 -32.59 7.31 -21.30
C ASP A 769 -31.34 8.09 -20.83
N SER A 770 -30.25 8.00 -21.59
CA SER A 770 -28.95 8.61 -21.27
C SER A 770 -28.98 10.14 -21.20
N THR A 771 -29.96 10.80 -21.83
CA THR A 771 -30.12 12.27 -21.71
C THR A 771 -30.38 12.72 -20.28
N LYS A 772 -30.80 11.82 -19.39
CA LYS A 772 -31.05 12.14 -17.98
C LYS A 772 -29.81 12.56 -17.20
N VAL A 773 -28.63 12.04 -17.54
CA VAL A 773 -27.36 12.35 -16.84
C VAL A 773 -26.55 13.44 -17.55
N LYS A 774 -26.97 13.83 -18.75
CA LYS A 774 -26.32 14.88 -19.52
C LYS A 774 -26.37 16.22 -18.79
N ASP A 775 -25.27 16.97 -18.83
CA ASP A 775 -25.12 18.29 -18.20
C ASP A 775 -25.36 18.25 -16.67
N THR A 776 -24.96 17.14 -16.03
CA THR A 776 -24.98 16.96 -14.57
C THR A 776 -23.61 16.50 -14.08
N ASP A 777 -23.40 16.51 -12.76
CA ASP A 777 -22.19 15.95 -12.12
C ASP A 777 -21.97 14.44 -12.37
N TYR A 778 -22.89 13.78 -13.07
CA TYR A 778 -22.90 12.35 -13.38
C TYR A 778 -22.89 12.08 -14.89
N ASP A 779 -22.48 13.07 -15.69
CA ASP A 779 -22.34 12.94 -17.14
C ASP A 779 -21.35 11.84 -17.56
N ASN A 780 -20.44 11.44 -16.68
CA ASN A 780 -19.57 10.28 -16.84
C ASN A 780 -20.33 8.96 -17.01
N LEU A 781 -21.61 8.89 -16.61
CA LEU A 781 -22.47 7.72 -16.83
C LEU A 781 -23.14 7.72 -18.21
N TYR A 782 -22.95 8.72 -19.06
CA TYR A 782 -23.74 8.89 -20.29
C TYR A 782 -23.78 7.64 -21.20
N ALA A 783 -22.68 6.89 -21.28
CA ALA A 783 -22.55 5.72 -22.16
C ALA A 783 -22.98 4.38 -21.52
N LEU A 784 -23.68 4.37 -20.37
CA LEU A 784 -23.96 3.13 -19.61
C LEU A 784 -25.43 2.67 -19.66
N ASN A 785 -26.20 3.03 -20.70
CA ASN A 785 -27.52 2.41 -20.87
C ASN A 785 -27.36 0.92 -21.16
N TYR A 786 -28.05 0.06 -20.41
CA TYR A 786 -27.84 -1.40 -20.51
C TYR A 786 -28.08 -1.98 -21.91
N LYS A 787 -28.99 -1.38 -22.70
CA LYS A 787 -29.35 -1.88 -24.03
C LYS A 787 -28.20 -1.79 -25.03
N ASP A 788 -27.26 -0.87 -24.80
CA ASP A 788 -26.10 -0.70 -25.66
C ASP A 788 -25.05 -1.81 -25.44
N TRP A 789 -25.13 -2.53 -24.31
CA TRP A 789 -24.10 -3.46 -23.86
C TRP A 789 -24.60 -4.89 -23.63
N LEU A 790 -25.91 -5.11 -23.49
CA LEU A 790 -26.49 -6.39 -23.06
C LEU A 790 -26.07 -7.56 -23.96
N ASP A 791 -26.23 -7.43 -25.28
CA ASP A 791 -25.92 -8.51 -26.22
C ASP A 791 -24.42 -8.90 -26.18
N GLU A 792 -23.53 -7.90 -26.11
CA GLU A 792 -22.08 -8.13 -26.00
C GLU A 792 -21.72 -8.77 -24.66
N ALA A 793 -22.30 -8.29 -23.56
CA ALA A 793 -22.07 -8.84 -22.22
C ALA A 793 -22.50 -10.30 -22.11
N VAL A 794 -23.67 -10.65 -22.65
CA VAL A 794 -24.16 -12.03 -22.69
C VAL A 794 -23.25 -12.92 -23.53
N GLN A 795 -22.80 -12.44 -24.69
CA GLN A 795 -21.89 -13.19 -25.55
C GLN A 795 -20.55 -13.46 -24.86
N LEU A 796 -19.91 -12.42 -24.30
CA LEU A 796 -18.63 -12.53 -23.62
C LEU A 796 -18.73 -13.39 -22.35
N TYR A 797 -19.83 -13.29 -21.61
CA TYR A 797 -20.05 -14.14 -20.44
C TYR A 797 -20.14 -15.61 -20.82
N LYS A 798 -20.93 -15.97 -21.84
CA LYS A 798 -21.05 -17.37 -22.27
C LYS A 798 -19.71 -17.96 -22.72
N GLU A 799 -18.91 -17.16 -23.42
CA GLU A 799 -17.57 -17.56 -23.82
C GLU A 799 -16.66 -17.76 -22.61
N ALA A 800 -16.56 -16.76 -21.75
CA ALA A 800 -15.66 -16.79 -20.60
C ALA A 800 -16.07 -17.86 -19.57
N ASN A 801 -17.38 -18.03 -19.31
CA ASN A 801 -17.91 -18.98 -18.34
C ASN A 801 -17.53 -20.43 -18.67
N GLY A 802 -17.38 -20.79 -19.94
CA GLY A 802 -16.90 -22.12 -20.35
C GLY A 802 -15.47 -22.46 -19.87
N VAL A 803 -14.73 -21.44 -19.43
CA VAL A 803 -13.38 -21.53 -18.86
C VAL A 803 -13.42 -21.19 -17.36
N LEU A 804 -13.99 -20.05 -16.99
CA LEU A 804 -13.96 -19.50 -15.62
C LEU A 804 -14.66 -20.40 -14.59
N SER A 805 -15.76 -21.06 -14.97
CA SER A 805 -16.46 -21.99 -14.06
C SER A 805 -15.57 -23.15 -13.58
N LYS A 806 -14.59 -23.56 -14.39
CA LYS A 806 -13.67 -24.66 -14.08
C LYS A 806 -12.53 -24.26 -13.15
N VAL A 807 -12.29 -22.97 -12.98
CA VAL A 807 -11.16 -22.45 -12.21
C VAL A 807 -11.56 -21.61 -11.01
N ARG A 808 -12.82 -21.17 -10.87
CA ARG A 808 -13.27 -20.28 -9.79
C ARG A 808 -12.74 -20.62 -8.39
N ASN A 809 -12.76 -21.90 -8.00
CA ASN A 809 -12.28 -22.35 -6.69
C ASN A 809 -10.84 -22.89 -6.70
N GLN A 810 -10.06 -22.65 -7.75
CA GLN A 810 -8.72 -23.19 -7.94
C GLN A 810 -7.70 -22.07 -7.77
N VAL A 811 -6.68 -22.29 -6.93
CA VAL A 811 -5.61 -21.30 -6.80
C VAL A 811 -4.75 -21.27 -8.06
N ILE A 812 -4.18 -20.11 -8.38
CA ILE A 812 -3.15 -20.00 -9.41
C ILE A 812 -1.83 -20.54 -8.81
N VAL A 813 -1.24 -21.52 -9.49
CA VAL A 813 0.00 -22.20 -9.05
C VAL A 813 1.21 -21.87 -9.91
N LYS A 814 0.99 -21.29 -11.10
CA LYS A 814 2.05 -20.79 -11.99
C LYS A 814 1.52 -19.64 -12.83
N HIS A 815 2.35 -18.63 -13.03
CA HIS A 815 2.10 -17.56 -14.00
C HIS A 815 3.43 -17.16 -14.62
N ARG A 816 3.48 -16.95 -15.94
CA ARG A 816 4.67 -16.43 -16.63
C ARG A 816 4.29 -15.62 -17.87
N GLN A 817 5.11 -14.61 -18.17
CA GLN A 817 5.13 -13.99 -19.49
C GLN A 817 6.10 -14.79 -20.37
N ILE A 818 5.59 -15.42 -21.44
CA ILE A 818 6.43 -16.22 -22.35
C ILE A 818 7.22 -15.28 -23.27
N VAL A 819 6.52 -14.31 -23.85
CA VAL A 819 7.06 -13.20 -24.65
C VAL A 819 6.20 -11.95 -24.36
N PRO A 820 6.65 -10.72 -24.68
CA PRO A 820 5.84 -9.52 -24.45
C PRO A 820 4.42 -9.65 -25.01
N GLY A 821 3.42 -9.49 -24.14
CA GLY A 821 2.00 -9.61 -24.48
C GLY A 821 1.48 -11.04 -24.66
N VAL A 822 2.27 -12.08 -24.39
CA VAL A 822 1.80 -13.47 -24.32
C VAL A 822 2.09 -14.05 -22.93
N VAL A 823 1.03 -14.43 -22.23
CA VAL A 823 1.08 -14.93 -20.85
C VAL A 823 0.50 -16.32 -20.73
N GLU A 824 0.95 -17.06 -19.73
CA GLU A 824 0.44 -18.38 -19.37
C GLU A 824 0.14 -18.41 -17.87
N THR A 825 -1.08 -18.84 -17.53
CA THR A 825 -1.53 -19.11 -16.17
C THR A 825 -1.83 -20.60 -16.02
N THR A 826 -1.36 -21.22 -14.93
CA THR A 826 -1.73 -22.59 -14.54
C THR A 826 -2.46 -22.58 -13.21
N PHE A 827 -3.61 -23.24 -13.16
CA PHE A 827 -4.44 -23.41 -11.97
C PHE A 827 -4.15 -24.76 -11.29
N GLN A 828 -4.51 -24.85 -10.00
CA GLN A 828 -4.24 -26.02 -9.16
C GLN A 828 -4.74 -27.35 -9.73
N ASN A 829 -5.83 -27.35 -10.49
CA ASN A 829 -6.42 -28.52 -11.14
C ASN A 829 -5.76 -28.87 -12.49
N GLY A 830 -4.58 -28.32 -12.78
CA GLY A 830 -3.83 -28.57 -14.03
C GLY A 830 -4.32 -27.78 -15.24
N TYR A 831 -5.38 -26.96 -15.09
CA TYR A 831 -5.91 -26.15 -16.17
C TYR A 831 -4.90 -25.05 -16.55
N VAL A 832 -4.54 -24.98 -17.83
CA VAL A 832 -3.59 -24.00 -18.36
C VAL A 832 -4.31 -23.07 -19.33
N ILE A 833 -4.13 -21.76 -19.16
CA ILE A 833 -4.67 -20.73 -20.05
C ILE A 833 -3.50 -19.94 -20.60
N THR A 834 -3.36 -19.91 -21.92
CA THR A 834 -2.34 -19.13 -22.62
C THR A 834 -3.03 -18.04 -23.43
N ILE A 835 -2.61 -16.79 -23.25
CA ILE A 835 -3.31 -15.61 -23.80
C ILE A 835 -2.35 -14.77 -24.62
N ASN A 836 -2.79 -14.36 -25.81
CA ASN A 836 -2.11 -13.38 -26.63
C ASN A 836 -2.87 -12.05 -26.62
N TYR A 837 -2.34 -11.05 -25.91
CA TYR A 837 -2.87 -9.68 -25.89
C TYR A 837 -2.51 -8.85 -27.12
N ASN A 838 -1.57 -9.33 -27.94
CA ASN A 838 -1.11 -8.58 -29.11
C ASN A 838 -2.20 -8.49 -30.18
N ASN A 839 -2.15 -7.42 -30.96
CA ASN A 839 -3.01 -7.21 -32.13
C ASN A 839 -2.58 -8.01 -33.37
N LYS A 840 -1.67 -8.98 -33.20
CA LYS A 840 -1.15 -9.86 -34.25
C LYS A 840 -1.05 -11.28 -33.71
N ALA A 841 -1.16 -12.25 -34.61
CA ALA A 841 -0.93 -13.64 -34.28
C ALA A 841 0.56 -13.86 -33.90
N ILE A 842 0.80 -14.75 -32.94
CA ILE A 842 2.14 -15.10 -32.43
C ILE A 842 2.27 -16.62 -32.38
N ALA A 843 3.39 -17.12 -32.89
CA ALA A 843 3.78 -18.52 -32.73
C ALA A 843 4.78 -18.63 -31.57
N VAL A 844 4.47 -19.45 -30.56
CA VAL A 844 5.29 -19.60 -29.36
C VAL A 844 5.15 -21.00 -28.78
N GLU A 845 6.26 -21.63 -28.38
CA GLU A 845 6.29 -22.97 -27.78
C GLU A 845 5.47 -24.04 -28.55
N GLY A 846 5.42 -23.93 -29.89
CA GLY A 846 4.66 -24.86 -30.75
C GLY A 846 3.16 -24.56 -30.90
N MET A 847 2.66 -23.53 -30.22
CA MET A 847 1.29 -23.00 -30.34
C MET A 847 1.22 -21.87 -31.36
N GLN A 848 0.08 -21.74 -32.03
CA GLN A 848 -0.23 -20.63 -32.94
C GLN A 848 -1.39 -19.83 -32.34
N LEU A 849 -1.11 -18.71 -31.68
CA LEU A 849 -2.14 -17.89 -31.04
C LEU A 849 -2.57 -16.78 -31.99
N ALA A 850 -3.86 -16.67 -32.29
CA ALA A 850 -4.42 -15.54 -33.02
C ALA A 850 -4.24 -14.22 -32.25
N ALA A 851 -4.50 -13.09 -32.92
CA ALA A 851 -4.50 -11.78 -32.26
C ALA A 851 -5.63 -11.71 -31.22
N GLN A 852 -5.36 -11.19 -30.03
CA GLN A 852 -6.37 -11.00 -28.96
C GLN A 852 -7.19 -12.27 -28.71
N SER A 853 -6.50 -13.40 -28.56
CA SER A 853 -7.12 -14.70 -28.36
C SER A 853 -6.47 -15.46 -27.21
N TYR A 854 -7.06 -16.59 -26.84
CA TYR A 854 -6.53 -17.49 -25.85
C TYR A 854 -6.65 -18.95 -26.30
N GLN A 855 -5.83 -19.79 -25.70
CA GLN A 855 -5.89 -21.24 -25.82
C GLN A 855 -5.96 -21.83 -24.41
N VAL A 856 -6.73 -22.91 -24.28
CA VAL A 856 -6.85 -23.68 -23.04
C VAL A 856 -6.22 -25.05 -23.25
N GLY A 857 -5.42 -25.49 -22.27
CA GLY A 857 -4.75 -26.78 -22.26
C GLY A 857 -4.67 -27.39 -20.86
N GLY A 858 -3.91 -28.48 -20.74
CA GLY A 858 -3.80 -29.28 -19.51
C GLY A 858 -4.86 -30.38 -19.41
N GLU A 859 -4.53 -31.49 -18.75
CA GLU A 859 -5.52 -32.49 -18.36
C GLU A 859 -6.25 -31.93 -17.14
N ALA A 860 -7.52 -31.56 -17.29
CA ALA A 860 -8.38 -31.40 -16.13
C ALA A 860 -8.48 -32.79 -15.49
N ASP A 861 -7.90 -32.98 -14.30
CA ASP A 861 -8.18 -34.17 -13.52
C ASP A 861 -9.70 -34.22 -13.29
N VAL A 862 -10.37 -35.02 -14.10
CA VAL A 862 -11.77 -35.38 -13.90
C VAL A 862 -11.78 -36.35 -12.72
N GLN A 863 -11.86 -35.79 -11.51
CA GLN A 863 -12.35 -36.50 -10.35
C GLN A 863 -13.83 -36.19 -10.15
#